data_AF-A0A1V5CXY0-F1
#
_entry.id   AF-A0A1V5CXY0-F1
#
_cell.length_a   1.000
_cell.length_b   1.000
_cell.length_c   1.000
_cell.angle_alpha   90.00
_cell.angle_beta   90.00
_cell.angle_gamma   90.00
#
_symmetry.space_group_name_H-M   'P 1'
#
loop_
_entity.id
_entity.type
_entity.pdbx_description
1 polymer ?
#
loop_
_entity_poly.entity_id
_entity_poly.type
_entity_poly.pdbx_seq_one_letter_code
_entity_poly.pdbx_strand_id
1 'polypeptide(L)'
;MANLSYPGVYVEEVSSGVRPIAAASTSIAAFIGTAEKGDLNKPVKIFNFTEYQNLYGGFLKTSFLSHAVFQFFNNGGTQCYIIRVAGEHTQTANVVLKDRGATAQESLTVSAKSEGAWGNRIVVIVADGTNDPDNEFNIAVYKEDDLTLPLEKFENLSIIPSAANFVEKATSSSKYISIAVNAGNTNVQAGTSRGAAAPSLPLPAGKTKFSVNIDGDGYQEVDLQDAVGAGTGQVADLGTDAHVRDAITYVVTKLTKKRASTSASAFTGFACTLDSGVLVLTSGTTAISSSVNVYPASDTGSDAAGLLKIGKLCSGKETLGASVTRPRSNPQVPANNYDRYSRIGDNNHPTDYVLTVQAGSDGDAITSDQPYINALTLLDDREDVSLIAVPGIGSKDVVGAGMNYCANRPLSDCFFIGDMAQSDDTIDEAKAFRDAITPKNSYGAIYLPWLKMLDPTGKSAEPILAPPSGYVAGLYAKTDAQRGVWKAPAGTAVALGGAKGVAVNFTDVQQGNLNPLNINVIRQFAGSGIVLWGARTITSDPEWNYIPVRRMAILLRVSIYRGIQWAVFEPNDEELWASLRLNINSFMMTLYRQGAFQGSTPSQAFFVKCDSETTTQDDINLGIVNVLVGFAPLKPAEFVVVKISQKAGQSS
;
A
#
# COMPACT_ATOMS: atom_id res chain seq x y z
N MET A 1 24.97 48.97 18.04
CA MET A 1 25.87 48.80 19.21
C MET A 1 25.32 49.61 20.38
N ALA A 2 25.03 48.97 21.50
CA ALA A 2 24.57 49.67 22.70
C ALA A 2 25.73 50.44 23.34
N ASN A 3 25.51 51.70 23.72
CA ASN A 3 26.46 52.49 24.50
C ASN A 3 26.47 51.98 25.95
N LEU A 4 27.59 51.40 26.38
CA LEU A 4 27.78 50.82 27.71
C LEU A 4 28.35 51.89 28.67
N SER A 5 27.65 52.18 29.76
CA SER A 5 27.93 53.34 30.64
C SER A 5 28.45 53.02 32.05
N TYR A 6 28.75 51.76 32.38
CA TYR A 6 29.36 51.42 33.67
C TYR A 6 30.11 50.06 33.67
N PRO A 7 31.05 49.83 34.60
CA PRO A 7 31.79 48.56 34.70
C PRO A 7 30.90 47.44 35.27
N GLY A 8 30.81 46.30 34.58
CA GLY A 8 30.08 45.10 35.00
C GLY A 8 30.45 43.88 34.15
N VAL A 9 30.07 42.67 34.58
CA VAL A 9 30.15 41.46 33.76
C VAL A 9 28.84 41.31 33.00
N TYR A 10 28.89 41.41 31.67
CA TYR A 10 27.74 41.25 30.79
C TYR A 10 27.75 39.86 30.20
N VAL A 11 26.63 39.15 30.30
CA VAL A 11 26.43 37.85 29.64
C VAL A 11 25.68 38.13 28.35
N GLU A 12 26.35 37.92 27.23
CA GLU A 12 25.75 37.86 25.90
C GLU A 12 25.47 36.39 25.58
N GLU A 13 24.21 36.05 25.30
CA GLU A 13 23.88 34.75 24.75
C GLU A 13 24.34 34.70 23.29
N VAL A 14 25.59 34.30 23.10
CA VAL A 14 26.08 33.92 21.77
C VAL A 14 25.44 32.59 21.43
N SER A 15 24.33 32.61 20.69
CA SER A 15 23.77 31.41 20.09
C SER A 15 24.90 30.69 19.35
N SER A 16 25.11 29.40 19.62
CA SER A 16 26.08 28.62 18.88
C SER A 16 25.59 28.50 17.43
N GLY A 17 25.96 29.46 16.57
CA GLY A 17 25.42 29.67 15.22
C GLY A 17 25.61 28.53 14.20
N VAL A 18 26.01 27.34 14.67
CA VAL A 18 26.13 26.14 13.85
C VAL A 18 24.81 25.36 13.91
N ARG A 19 24.06 25.41 12.81
CA ARG A 19 22.93 24.54 12.48
C ARG A 19 23.44 23.37 11.62
N PRO A 20 23.72 22.20 12.20
CA PRO A 20 24.42 21.12 11.49
C PRO A 20 23.59 20.58 10.32
N ILE A 21 24.25 20.39 9.18
CA ILE A 21 23.65 19.79 7.98
C ILE A 21 23.77 18.27 8.07
N ALA A 22 22.63 17.58 7.95
CA ALA A 22 22.59 16.12 7.85
C ALA A 22 22.81 15.66 6.40
N ALA A 23 23.55 14.57 6.23
CA ALA A 23 23.72 13.94 4.92
C ALA A 23 22.37 13.37 4.44
N ALA A 24 22.02 13.65 3.19
CA ALA A 24 20.85 13.08 2.53
C ALA A 24 21.03 11.57 2.30
N SER A 25 19.91 10.86 2.16
CA SER A 25 19.93 9.45 1.79
C SER A 25 20.45 9.27 0.36
N THR A 26 21.28 8.25 0.13
CA THR A 26 21.88 7.98 -1.19
C THR A 26 21.42 6.66 -1.79
N SER A 27 20.63 5.86 -1.07
CA SER A 27 20.34 4.47 -1.41
C SER A 27 18.88 4.04 -1.34
N ILE A 28 17.94 4.97 -1.12
CA ILE A 28 16.51 4.69 -1.26
C ILE A 28 16.21 4.56 -2.74
N ALA A 29 15.91 3.34 -3.17
CA ALA A 29 15.61 3.02 -4.56
C ALA A 29 14.11 3.14 -4.87
N ALA A 30 13.77 3.33 -6.14
CA ALA A 30 12.42 3.13 -6.68
C ALA A 30 12.51 2.09 -7.81
N PHE A 31 11.66 1.07 -7.74
CA PHE A 31 11.56 0.02 -8.76
C PHE A 31 10.18 0.08 -9.42
N ILE A 32 10.19 0.17 -10.75
CA ILE A 32 8.99 0.23 -11.58
C ILE A 32 8.87 -1.07 -12.36
N GLY A 33 7.69 -1.69 -12.35
CA GLY A 33 7.46 -2.92 -13.11
C GLY A 33 6.07 -3.48 -12.90
N THR A 34 5.77 -4.62 -13.52
CA THR A 34 4.51 -5.33 -13.30
C THR A 34 4.61 -6.28 -12.10
N ALA A 35 3.51 -6.47 -11.39
CA ALA A 35 3.41 -7.35 -10.21
C ALA A 35 2.06 -8.11 -10.20
N GLU A 36 2.00 -9.18 -9.40
CA GLU A 36 0.84 -10.09 -9.32
C GLU A 36 -0.40 -9.39 -8.75
N LYS A 37 -0.20 -8.47 -7.80
CA LYS A 37 -1.25 -7.72 -7.10
C LYS A 37 -0.71 -6.38 -6.56
N GLY A 38 -1.53 -5.61 -5.85
CA GLY A 38 -1.18 -4.34 -5.22
C GLY A 38 -1.66 -3.11 -5.99
N ASP A 39 -1.62 -1.94 -5.34
CA ASP A 39 -2.07 -0.66 -5.92
C ASP A 39 -1.33 -0.35 -7.24
N LEU A 40 -2.10 -0.03 -8.29
CA LEU A 40 -1.56 0.41 -9.58
C LEU A 40 -1.14 1.88 -9.56
N ASN A 41 -0.04 2.19 -10.26
CA ASN A 41 0.44 3.56 -10.51
C ASN A 41 0.56 4.41 -9.24
N LYS A 42 0.95 3.78 -8.14
CA LYS A 42 1.12 4.44 -6.85
C LYS A 42 2.43 3.99 -6.20
N PRO A 43 3.33 4.93 -5.83
CA PRO A 43 4.55 4.59 -5.15
C PRO A 43 4.25 4.16 -3.71
N VAL A 44 4.61 2.92 -3.36
CA VAL A 44 4.50 2.42 -1.98
C VAL A 44 5.89 2.07 -1.47
N LYS A 45 6.25 2.64 -0.32
CA LYS A 45 7.52 2.39 0.34
C LYS A 45 7.47 1.06 1.09
N ILE A 46 8.51 0.25 0.93
CA ILE A 46 8.70 -1.02 1.63
C ILE A 46 10.10 -1.11 2.22
N PHE A 47 10.25 -1.94 3.24
CA PHE A 47 11.49 -2.06 4.03
C PHE A 47 12.15 -3.43 3.96
N ASN A 48 11.47 -4.44 3.39
CA ASN A 48 12.02 -5.76 3.18
C ASN A 48 11.24 -6.54 2.10
N PHE A 49 11.78 -7.69 1.70
CA PHE A 49 11.15 -8.52 0.67
C PHE A 49 9.87 -9.23 1.13
N THR A 50 9.71 -9.54 2.41
CA THR A 50 8.47 -10.11 2.93
C THR A 50 7.30 -9.14 2.80
N GLU A 51 7.55 -7.86 3.04
CA GLU A 51 6.58 -6.79 2.81
C GLU A 51 6.21 -6.66 1.32
N TYR A 52 7.20 -6.74 0.42
CA TYR A 52 6.95 -6.85 -1.03
C TYR A 52 5.98 -8.00 -1.32
N GLN A 53 6.27 -9.21 -0.82
CA GLN A 53 5.44 -10.38 -1.11
C GLN A 53 4.01 -10.24 -0.59
N ASN A 54 3.85 -9.63 0.59
CA ASN A 54 2.54 -9.39 1.18
C ASN A 54 1.70 -8.40 0.36
N LEU A 55 2.32 -7.34 -0.19
CA LEU A 55 1.62 -6.29 -0.93
C LEU A 55 1.45 -6.59 -2.42
N TYR A 56 2.50 -7.14 -3.06
CA TYR A 56 2.64 -7.25 -4.51
C TYR A 56 2.66 -8.69 -5.04
N GLY A 57 2.69 -9.68 -4.15
CA GLY A 57 2.71 -11.09 -4.50
C GLY A 57 4.11 -11.66 -4.77
N GLY A 58 4.14 -12.82 -5.41
CA GLY A 58 5.34 -13.63 -5.60
C GLY A 58 6.17 -13.24 -6.82
N PHE A 59 6.98 -14.20 -7.26
CA PHE A 59 7.78 -14.06 -8.48
C PHE A 59 6.94 -14.38 -9.71
N LEU A 60 7.00 -13.48 -10.69
CA LEU A 60 6.35 -13.65 -11.99
C LEU A 60 7.36 -14.08 -13.05
N LYS A 61 6.92 -14.92 -13.99
CA LYS A 61 7.73 -15.28 -15.16
C LYS A 61 7.81 -14.14 -16.19
N THR A 62 6.79 -13.30 -16.24
CA THR A 62 6.62 -12.21 -17.20
C THR A 62 7.20 -10.88 -16.72
N SER A 63 7.75 -10.84 -15.49
CA SER A 63 8.27 -9.62 -14.87
C SER A 63 9.49 -9.89 -14.01
N PHE A 64 10.44 -8.95 -14.03
CA PHE A 64 11.63 -9.01 -13.21
C PHE A 64 11.58 -8.07 -11.98
N LEU A 65 10.46 -7.39 -11.73
CA LEU A 65 10.31 -6.48 -10.60
C LEU A 65 10.63 -7.16 -9.25
N SER A 66 9.95 -8.29 -8.96
CA SER A 66 10.18 -9.05 -7.73
C SER A 66 11.61 -9.58 -7.62
N HIS A 67 12.19 -10.01 -8.74
CA HIS A 67 13.58 -10.49 -8.81
C HIS A 67 14.57 -9.38 -8.44
N ALA A 68 14.39 -8.19 -9.00
CA ALA A 68 15.27 -7.07 -8.71
C ALA A 68 15.13 -6.57 -7.28
N VAL A 69 13.90 -6.48 -6.74
CA VAL A 69 13.66 -6.09 -5.34
C VAL A 69 14.27 -7.10 -4.37
N PHE A 70 14.13 -8.40 -4.64
CA PHE A 70 14.78 -9.45 -3.86
C PHE A 70 16.31 -9.28 -3.85
N GLN A 71 16.91 -9.05 -5.02
CA GLN A 71 18.36 -8.87 -5.12
C GLN A 71 18.84 -7.56 -4.51
N PHE A 72 18.04 -6.49 -4.56
CA PHE A 72 18.33 -5.22 -3.91
C PHE A 72 18.52 -5.42 -2.40
N PHE A 73 17.55 -6.04 -1.72
CA PHE A 73 17.64 -6.31 -0.28
C PHE A 73 18.80 -7.26 0.05
N ASN A 74 19.02 -8.31 -0.75
CA ASN A 74 20.14 -9.25 -0.54
C ASN A 74 21.53 -8.64 -0.76
N ASN A 75 21.62 -7.52 -1.49
CA ASN A 75 22.89 -6.87 -1.80
C ASN A 75 23.14 -5.61 -0.98
N GLY A 76 22.31 -5.32 0.04
CA GLY A 76 22.52 -4.24 1.02
C GLY A 76 21.55 -3.06 0.92
N GLY A 77 20.55 -3.15 0.04
CA GLY A 77 19.40 -2.26 0.07
C GLY A 77 18.58 -2.42 1.35
N THR A 78 18.04 -1.32 1.87
CA THR A 78 17.32 -1.32 3.17
C THR A 78 15.88 -0.84 3.06
N GLN A 79 15.55 -0.07 2.03
CA GLN A 79 14.19 0.39 1.77
C GLN A 79 14.08 0.82 0.30
N CYS A 80 12.91 0.63 -0.30
CA CYS A 80 12.64 1.07 -1.66
C CYS A 80 11.17 1.40 -1.86
N TYR A 81 10.87 2.19 -2.89
CA TYR A 81 9.52 2.37 -3.40
C TYR A 81 9.25 1.36 -4.52
N ILE A 82 8.05 0.82 -4.53
CA ILE A 82 7.53 -0.01 -5.61
C ILE A 82 6.45 0.78 -6.33
N ILE A 83 6.54 0.80 -7.66
CA ILE A 83 5.48 1.30 -8.52
C ILE A 83 5.06 0.16 -9.44
N ARG A 84 3.86 -0.36 -9.17
CA ARG A 84 3.25 -1.36 -10.03
C ARG A 84 2.62 -0.68 -11.23
N VAL A 85 3.06 -1.05 -12.43
CA VAL A 85 2.38 -0.71 -13.69
C VAL A 85 1.69 -1.95 -14.24
N ALA A 86 0.72 -1.75 -15.13
CA ALA A 86 0.04 -2.84 -15.83
C ALA A 86 -0.37 -2.38 -17.24
N GLY A 87 -0.74 -3.33 -18.10
CA GLY A 87 -1.26 -3.04 -19.43
C GLY A 87 -2.72 -2.58 -19.40
N GLU A 88 -3.25 -2.29 -20.58
CA GLU A 88 -4.69 -2.05 -20.74
C GLU A 88 -5.51 -3.27 -20.33
N HIS A 89 -6.81 -3.09 -20.08
CA HIS A 89 -7.72 -4.17 -19.66
C HIS A 89 -7.32 -4.91 -18.37
N THR A 90 -6.49 -4.28 -17.53
CA THR A 90 -6.25 -4.72 -16.15
C THR A 90 -7.54 -4.55 -15.35
N GLN A 91 -7.98 -5.61 -14.65
CA GLN A 91 -9.31 -5.64 -14.01
C GLN A 91 -9.25 -6.25 -12.61
N THR A 92 -10.08 -5.68 -11.71
CA THR A 92 -10.33 -6.23 -10.37
C THR A 92 -11.36 -7.35 -10.47
N ALA A 93 -11.05 -8.49 -9.86
CA ALA A 93 -11.98 -9.60 -9.75
C ALA A 93 -13.10 -9.24 -8.76
N ASN A 94 -14.35 -9.56 -9.07
CA ASN A 94 -15.47 -9.41 -8.13
C ASN A 94 -16.47 -10.56 -8.20
N VAL A 95 -17.30 -10.63 -7.17
CA VAL A 95 -18.50 -11.46 -7.10
C VAL A 95 -19.63 -10.65 -6.46
N VAL A 96 -20.79 -10.67 -7.09
CA VAL A 96 -21.99 -10.01 -6.60
C VAL A 96 -22.90 -11.06 -5.96
N LEU A 97 -23.18 -10.91 -4.67
CA LEU A 97 -23.96 -11.87 -3.89
C LEU A 97 -25.45 -11.51 -3.89
N LYS A 98 -26.30 -12.53 -4.04
CA LYS A 98 -27.74 -12.44 -3.91
C LYS A 98 -28.13 -12.22 -2.46
N ASP A 99 -29.20 -11.46 -2.25
CA ASP A 99 -29.84 -11.28 -0.96
C ASP A 99 -30.86 -12.38 -0.63
N ARG A 100 -31.42 -12.33 0.57
CA ARG A 100 -32.41 -13.30 1.08
C ARG A 100 -33.86 -12.92 0.74
N GLY A 101 -34.08 -11.92 -0.12
CA GLY A 101 -35.41 -11.50 -0.53
C GLY A 101 -36.15 -12.56 -1.34
N ALA A 102 -37.49 -12.47 -1.34
CA ALA A 102 -38.35 -13.37 -2.11
C ALA A 102 -38.03 -13.33 -3.61
N THR A 103 -37.77 -12.12 -4.14
CA THR A 103 -37.11 -11.93 -5.43
C THR A 103 -35.68 -11.51 -5.15
N ALA A 104 -34.72 -12.38 -5.47
CA ALA A 104 -33.31 -12.12 -5.19
C ALA A 104 -32.84 -10.83 -5.88
N GLN A 105 -32.26 -9.92 -5.11
CA GLN A 105 -31.56 -8.74 -5.60
C GLN A 105 -30.09 -8.80 -5.19
N GLU A 106 -29.29 -7.86 -5.67
CA GLU A 106 -27.92 -7.69 -5.21
C GLU A 106 -27.91 -7.25 -3.73
N SER A 107 -27.23 -8.03 -2.89
CA SER A 107 -26.95 -7.71 -1.49
C SER A 107 -25.66 -6.90 -1.36
N LEU A 108 -24.55 -7.51 -1.79
CA LEU A 108 -23.22 -6.95 -1.67
C LEU A 108 -22.35 -7.39 -2.84
N THR A 109 -21.39 -6.54 -3.18
CA THR A 109 -20.31 -6.84 -4.10
C THR A 109 -19.03 -7.08 -3.29
N VAL A 110 -18.42 -8.26 -3.42
CA VAL A 110 -17.08 -8.54 -2.89
C VAL A 110 -16.08 -8.47 -4.03
N SER A 111 -15.11 -7.57 -3.90
CA SER A 111 -14.03 -7.40 -4.87
C SER A 111 -12.71 -7.83 -4.27
N ALA A 112 -11.78 -8.31 -5.10
CA ALA A 112 -10.39 -8.45 -4.69
C ALA A 112 -9.82 -7.07 -4.30
N LYS A 113 -8.85 -7.05 -3.38
CA LYS A 113 -8.30 -5.79 -2.84
C LYS A 113 -7.69 -4.87 -3.90
N SER A 114 -7.20 -5.45 -4.99
CA SER A 114 -6.55 -4.75 -6.10
C SER A 114 -6.75 -5.54 -7.39
N GLU A 115 -6.49 -4.88 -8.52
CA GLU A 115 -6.56 -5.47 -9.85
C GLU A 115 -5.59 -6.65 -10.02
N GLY A 116 -5.95 -7.57 -10.91
CA GLY A 116 -5.11 -8.70 -11.31
C GLY A 116 -5.83 -10.04 -11.24
N ALA A 117 -5.33 -11.01 -12.00
CA ALA A 117 -5.85 -12.38 -12.05
C ALA A 117 -5.70 -13.12 -10.72
N TRP A 118 -4.85 -12.61 -9.81
CA TRP A 118 -4.71 -13.15 -8.45
C TRP A 118 -6.04 -13.22 -7.69
N GLY A 119 -6.94 -12.26 -7.92
CA GLY A 119 -8.24 -12.19 -7.27
C GLY A 119 -9.13 -13.38 -7.59
N ASN A 120 -8.92 -14.02 -8.75
CA ASN A 120 -9.70 -15.18 -9.19
C ASN A 120 -9.48 -16.43 -8.31
N ARG A 121 -8.42 -16.44 -7.49
CA ARG A 121 -8.09 -17.52 -6.57
C ARG A 121 -8.64 -17.30 -5.16
N ILE A 122 -9.47 -16.28 -4.97
CA ILE A 122 -10.09 -15.97 -3.68
C ILE A 122 -11.50 -16.53 -3.63
N VAL A 123 -11.82 -17.18 -2.52
CA VAL A 123 -13.13 -17.77 -2.24
C VAL A 123 -13.74 -17.10 -1.02
N VAL A 124 -15.02 -16.77 -1.11
CA VAL A 124 -15.78 -16.15 -0.02
C VAL A 124 -16.90 -17.08 0.42
N ILE A 125 -16.98 -17.32 1.73
CA ILE A 125 -18.04 -18.09 2.36
C ILE A 125 -18.82 -17.18 3.31
N VAL A 126 -20.13 -17.14 3.13
CA VAL A 126 -21.12 -16.46 3.94
C VAL A 126 -21.85 -17.48 4.80
N ALA A 127 -21.83 -17.31 6.11
CA ALA A 127 -22.64 -18.07 7.05
C ALA A 127 -23.57 -17.14 7.83
N ASP A 128 -24.56 -17.70 8.52
CA ASP A 128 -25.34 -16.92 9.48
C ASP A 128 -24.46 -16.46 10.65
N GLY A 129 -24.83 -15.33 11.26
CA GLY A 129 -24.16 -14.81 12.44
C GLY A 129 -24.22 -15.81 13.59
N THR A 130 -23.18 -15.82 14.42
CA THR A 130 -23.11 -16.72 15.57
C THR A 130 -24.00 -16.23 16.71
N ASN A 131 -24.07 -14.91 16.92
CA ASN A 131 -24.82 -14.29 18.02
C ASN A 131 -26.28 -14.02 17.65
N ASP A 132 -26.52 -13.52 16.44
CA ASP A 132 -27.87 -13.23 15.93
C ASP A 132 -28.05 -13.78 14.50
N PRO A 133 -28.25 -15.10 14.32
CA PRO A 133 -28.34 -15.74 13.00
C PRO A 133 -29.41 -15.13 12.07
N ASP A 134 -30.47 -14.59 12.67
CA ASP A 134 -31.60 -14.01 11.96
C ASP A 134 -31.29 -12.61 11.40
N ASN A 135 -30.28 -11.89 11.92
CA ASN A 135 -29.98 -10.49 11.56
C ASN A 135 -28.52 -10.20 11.20
N GLU A 136 -27.60 -11.09 11.54
CA GLU A 136 -26.16 -10.96 11.32
C GLU A 136 -25.64 -12.09 10.44
N PHE A 137 -24.45 -11.91 9.89
CA PHE A 137 -23.79 -12.91 9.04
C PHE A 137 -22.28 -12.91 9.25
N ASN A 138 -21.64 -14.02 8.94
CA ASN A 138 -20.19 -14.18 8.98
C ASN A 138 -19.64 -14.23 7.56
N ILE A 139 -18.46 -13.65 7.33
CA ILE A 139 -17.71 -13.78 6.08
C ILE A 139 -16.35 -14.40 6.38
N ALA A 140 -16.02 -15.47 5.66
CA ALA A 140 -14.71 -16.10 5.69
C ALA A 140 -14.08 -16.10 4.29
N VAL A 141 -12.82 -15.71 4.22
CA VAL A 141 -12.03 -15.59 2.98
C VAL A 141 -11.03 -16.73 2.93
N TYR A 142 -10.95 -17.44 1.82
CA TYR A 142 -10.04 -18.56 1.60
C TYR A 142 -9.26 -18.38 0.29
N LYS A 143 -8.24 -19.21 0.10
CA LYS A 143 -7.70 -19.48 -1.23
C LYS A 143 -8.41 -20.68 -1.84
N GLU A 144 -8.54 -20.68 -3.16
CA GLU A 144 -9.15 -21.79 -3.89
C GLU A 144 -8.46 -23.15 -3.65
N ASP A 145 -7.14 -23.14 -3.44
CA ASP A 145 -6.32 -24.34 -3.24
C ASP A 145 -6.33 -24.89 -1.81
N ASP A 146 -6.76 -24.09 -0.82
CA ASP A 146 -6.89 -24.50 0.57
C ASP A 146 -8.12 -23.86 1.24
N LEU A 147 -9.21 -24.64 1.27
CA LEU A 147 -10.47 -24.27 1.93
C LEU A 147 -10.51 -24.71 3.41
N THR A 148 -9.42 -25.31 3.93
CA THR A 148 -9.38 -25.78 5.33
C THR A 148 -8.93 -24.68 6.28
N LEU A 149 -8.11 -23.75 5.78
CA LEU A 149 -7.57 -22.64 6.57
C LEU A 149 -8.04 -21.29 5.99
N PRO A 150 -8.90 -20.53 6.70
CA PRO A 150 -9.27 -19.19 6.27
C PRO A 150 -8.06 -18.26 6.28
N LEU A 151 -7.96 -17.42 5.24
CA LEU A 151 -7.05 -16.27 5.21
C LEU A 151 -7.50 -15.20 6.20
N GLU A 152 -8.79 -14.90 6.22
CA GLU A 152 -9.42 -13.90 7.08
C GLU A 152 -10.84 -14.35 7.46
N LYS A 153 -11.29 -13.99 8.66
CA LYS A 153 -12.64 -14.23 9.16
C LYS A 153 -13.19 -12.96 9.79
N PHE A 154 -14.44 -12.66 9.46
CA PHE A 154 -15.20 -11.52 9.95
C PHE A 154 -16.53 -12.05 10.47
N GLU A 155 -16.77 -11.89 11.77
CA GLU A 155 -17.92 -12.50 12.45
C GLU A 155 -18.96 -11.46 12.88
N ASN A 156 -20.21 -11.89 12.92
CA ASN A 156 -21.37 -11.14 13.38
C ASN A 156 -21.46 -9.76 12.71
N LEU A 157 -21.45 -9.76 11.38
CA LEU A 157 -21.52 -8.56 10.56
C LEU A 157 -22.98 -8.12 10.35
N SER A 158 -23.16 -6.81 10.29
CA SER A 158 -24.44 -6.18 9.99
C SER A 158 -24.45 -5.56 8.59
N ILE A 159 -25.60 -5.63 7.91
CA ILE A 159 -25.85 -4.94 6.63
C ILE A 159 -26.30 -3.48 6.86
N ILE A 160 -26.55 -3.08 8.12
CA ILE A 160 -27.11 -1.77 8.47
C ILE A 160 -25.96 -0.75 8.62
N PRO A 161 -25.95 0.37 7.85
CA PRO A 161 -24.84 1.34 7.88
C PRO A 161 -24.58 2.01 9.24
N SER A 162 -25.60 2.16 10.08
CA SER A 162 -25.47 2.76 11.42
C SER A 162 -24.93 1.79 12.48
N ALA A 163 -24.81 0.49 12.17
CA ALA A 163 -24.35 -0.51 13.11
C ALA A 163 -22.82 -0.44 13.31
N ALA A 164 -22.35 -0.70 14.53
CA ALA A 164 -20.92 -0.68 14.83
C ALA A 164 -20.14 -1.75 14.06
N ASN A 165 -20.79 -2.89 13.81
CA ASN A 165 -20.34 -4.05 13.04
C ASN A 165 -20.80 -4.01 11.57
N PHE A 166 -21.08 -2.83 11.01
CA PHE A 166 -21.42 -2.68 9.60
C PHE A 166 -20.32 -3.29 8.72
N VAL A 167 -20.72 -4.12 7.75
CA VAL A 167 -19.81 -4.97 6.96
C VAL A 167 -18.68 -4.18 6.31
N GLU A 168 -18.96 -3.06 5.63
CA GLU A 168 -17.90 -2.30 4.93
C GLU A 168 -16.88 -1.72 5.92
N LYS A 169 -17.34 -1.27 7.09
CA LYS A 169 -16.47 -0.75 8.15
C LYS A 169 -15.63 -1.88 8.75
N ALA A 170 -16.26 -3.00 9.06
CA ALA A 170 -15.63 -4.17 9.67
C ALA A 170 -14.58 -4.82 8.75
N THR A 171 -14.76 -4.78 7.43
CA THR A 171 -13.82 -5.35 6.45
C THR A 171 -12.84 -4.34 5.86
N SER A 172 -12.86 -3.08 6.29
CA SER A 172 -12.00 -2.02 5.76
C SER A 172 -10.49 -2.34 5.85
N SER A 173 -10.08 -3.07 6.89
CA SER A 173 -8.71 -3.52 7.12
C SER A 173 -8.35 -4.84 6.43
N SER A 174 -9.25 -5.43 5.64
CA SER A 174 -8.97 -6.67 4.90
C SER A 174 -7.79 -6.49 3.95
N LYS A 175 -6.90 -7.49 3.91
CA LYS A 175 -5.75 -7.57 3.02
C LYS A 175 -6.09 -8.18 1.65
N TYR A 176 -7.22 -8.86 1.53
CA TYR A 176 -7.56 -9.66 0.35
C TYR A 176 -8.80 -9.17 -0.38
N ILE A 177 -9.76 -8.56 0.31
CA ILE A 177 -11.03 -8.14 -0.28
C ILE A 177 -11.41 -6.70 0.07
N SER A 178 -12.34 -6.14 -0.71
CA SER A 178 -13.16 -4.99 -0.36
C SER A 178 -14.63 -5.37 -0.55
N ILE A 179 -15.51 -4.84 0.29
CA ILE A 179 -16.95 -5.13 0.23
C ILE A 179 -17.70 -3.81 0.11
N ALA A 180 -18.70 -3.80 -0.77
CA ALA A 180 -19.68 -2.72 -0.89
C ALA A 180 -21.08 -3.31 -0.79
N VAL A 181 -21.94 -2.70 0.04
CA VAL A 181 -23.37 -3.03 0.15
C VAL A 181 -24.12 -2.29 -0.96
N ASN A 182 -25.05 -2.98 -1.62
CA ASN A 182 -25.86 -2.35 -2.64
C ASN A 182 -26.97 -1.49 -2.02
N ALA A 183 -26.74 -0.18 -1.99
CA ALA A 183 -27.72 0.80 -1.53
C ALA A 183 -29.00 0.87 -2.40
N GLY A 184 -28.96 0.32 -3.62
CA GLY A 184 -30.10 0.21 -4.53
C GLY A 184 -31.02 -0.99 -4.27
N ASN A 185 -30.71 -1.83 -3.28
CA ASN A 185 -31.56 -2.95 -2.92
C ASN A 185 -32.91 -2.45 -2.35
N THR A 186 -34.01 -2.90 -2.96
CA THR A 186 -35.38 -2.49 -2.62
C THR A 186 -36.17 -3.57 -1.87
N ASN A 187 -35.56 -4.71 -1.56
CA ASN A 187 -36.22 -5.73 -0.76
C ASN A 187 -36.46 -5.21 0.66
N VAL A 188 -37.71 -5.31 1.08
CA VAL A 188 -38.22 -4.76 2.32
C VAL A 188 -39.10 -5.78 3.02
N GLN A 189 -39.04 -5.82 4.35
CA GLN A 189 -39.97 -6.57 5.18
C GLN A 189 -40.18 -5.83 6.49
N ALA A 190 -41.27 -6.12 7.18
CA ALA A 190 -41.48 -5.60 8.51
C ALA A 190 -40.58 -6.29 9.52
N GLY A 191 -40.08 -5.53 10.49
CA GLY A 191 -39.42 -6.08 11.67
C GLY A 191 -40.43 -6.84 12.53
N THR A 192 -40.01 -7.99 13.07
CA THR A 192 -40.87 -8.86 13.87
C THR A 192 -40.23 -9.30 15.19
N SER A 193 -41.06 -9.57 16.19
CA SER A 193 -40.73 -10.33 17.39
C SER A 193 -41.67 -11.53 17.48
N ARG A 194 -41.13 -12.72 17.24
CA ARG A 194 -41.84 -13.99 17.32
C ARG A 194 -41.57 -14.66 18.66
N GLY A 195 -42.61 -15.09 19.34
CA GLY A 195 -42.48 -15.84 20.58
C GLY A 195 -41.77 -17.19 20.41
N ALA A 196 -41.28 -17.76 21.51
CA ALA A 196 -40.63 -19.07 21.51
C ALA A 196 -41.65 -20.23 21.49
N ALA A 197 -42.83 -20.00 22.08
CA ALA A 197 -43.88 -20.99 22.29
C ALA A 197 -45.23 -20.27 22.50
N ALA A 198 -46.30 -21.04 22.66
CA ALA A 198 -47.60 -20.48 23.02
C ALA A 198 -47.55 -19.76 24.39
N PRO A 199 -48.29 -18.64 24.55
CA PRO A 199 -48.32 -17.92 25.81
C PRO A 199 -48.89 -18.80 26.94
N SER A 200 -48.36 -18.63 28.14
CA SER A 200 -48.84 -19.30 29.36
C SER A 200 -50.03 -18.53 29.91
N LEU A 201 -51.23 -19.05 29.65
CA LEU A 201 -52.50 -18.39 29.97
C LEU A 201 -53.37 -19.22 30.93
N PRO A 202 -54.25 -18.57 31.73
CA PRO A 202 -54.44 -17.11 31.83
C PRO A 202 -53.26 -16.42 32.52
N LEU A 203 -53.06 -15.12 32.24
CA LEU A 203 -52.01 -14.34 32.91
C LEU A 203 -52.31 -14.22 34.43
N PRO A 204 -51.32 -14.41 35.32
CA PRO A 204 -51.49 -14.17 36.75
C PRO A 204 -51.85 -12.72 37.05
N ALA A 205 -52.59 -12.49 38.13
CA ALA A 205 -53.00 -11.15 38.56
C ALA A 205 -51.78 -10.22 38.72
N GLY A 206 -51.85 -9.03 38.10
CA GLY A 206 -50.78 -8.02 38.12
C GLY A 206 -49.65 -8.24 37.12
N LYS A 207 -49.58 -9.40 36.44
CA LYS A 207 -48.55 -9.71 35.44
C LYS A 207 -49.03 -9.38 34.02
N THR A 208 -49.23 -8.10 33.73
CA THR A 208 -49.85 -7.61 32.47
C THR A 208 -48.93 -6.75 31.62
N LYS A 209 -47.70 -6.48 32.05
CA LYS A 209 -46.83 -5.46 31.45
C LYS A 209 -45.63 -6.03 30.72
N PHE A 210 -45.16 -5.35 29.69
CA PHE A 210 -43.83 -5.57 29.11
C PHE A 210 -43.32 -4.28 28.46
N SER A 211 -42.06 -4.25 28.03
CA SER A 211 -41.49 -3.10 27.33
C SER A 211 -41.22 -3.42 25.86
N VAL A 212 -41.50 -2.50 24.96
CA VAL A 212 -41.19 -2.60 23.53
C VAL A 212 -40.26 -1.49 23.07
N ASN A 213 -39.42 -1.79 22.10
CA ASN A 213 -38.70 -0.81 21.30
C ASN A 213 -38.98 -1.12 19.83
N ILE A 214 -39.78 -0.28 19.18
CA ILE A 214 -40.18 -0.46 17.79
C ILE A 214 -39.40 0.55 16.94
N ASP A 215 -38.75 0.08 15.88
CA ASP A 215 -37.98 0.89 14.92
C ASP A 215 -36.97 1.84 15.60
N GLY A 216 -36.38 1.42 16.73
CA GLY A 216 -35.40 2.20 17.48
C GLY A 216 -35.95 3.46 18.17
N ASP A 217 -37.27 3.56 18.38
CA ASP A 217 -37.93 4.69 19.06
C ASP A 217 -37.52 4.85 20.54
N GLY A 218 -37.01 3.78 21.13
CA GLY A 218 -36.69 3.67 22.56
C GLY A 218 -37.74 2.87 23.33
N TYR A 219 -37.39 2.47 24.56
CA TYR A 219 -38.25 1.62 25.39
C TYR A 219 -39.58 2.31 25.73
N GLN A 220 -40.70 1.64 25.47
CA GLN A 220 -42.05 2.05 25.82
C GLN A 220 -42.73 0.92 26.60
N GLU A 221 -43.41 1.24 27.70
CA GLU A 221 -44.14 0.25 28.50
C GLU A 221 -45.53 -0.01 27.87
N VAL A 222 -45.90 -1.28 27.80
CA VAL A 222 -47.18 -1.78 27.31
C VAL A 222 -47.87 -2.47 28.47
N ASP A 223 -49.01 -1.95 28.91
CA ASP A 223 -49.87 -2.60 29.90
C ASP A 223 -51.11 -3.17 29.20
N LEU A 224 -51.22 -4.51 29.17
CA LEU A 224 -52.35 -5.18 28.54
C LEU A 224 -53.68 -4.90 29.21
N GLN A 225 -53.67 -4.44 30.47
CA GLN A 225 -54.89 -4.09 31.20
C GLN A 225 -55.60 -2.88 30.56
N ASP A 226 -54.88 -2.00 29.84
CA ASP A 226 -55.45 -0.84 29.13
C ASP A 226 -56.38 -1.24 27.98
N ALA A 227 -56.26 -2.48 27.49
CA ALA A 227 -57.13 -3.02 26.44
C ALA A 227 -58.37 -3.74 27.00
N VAL A 228 -58.48 -3.98 28.31
CA VAL A 228 -59.60 -4.72 28.88
C VAL A 228 -60.78 -3.77 29.11
N GLY A 229 -61.91 -4.04 28.44
CA GLY A 229 -63.09 -3.18 28.52
C GLY A 229 -64.15 -3.54 27.48
N ALA A 230 -65.12 -2.65 27.29
CA ALA A 230 -66.27 -2.86 26.39
C ALA A 230 -66.28 -1.92 25.16
N GLY A 231 -65.23 -1.11 24.98
CA GLY A 231 -65.10 -0.19 23.84
C GLY A 231 -64.64 -0.88 22.55
N THR A 232 -64.74 -0.18 21.43
CA THR A 232 -64.31 -0.70 20.12
C THR A 232 -62.83 -1.09 20.14
N GLY A 233 -62.55 -2.36 19.82
CA GLY A 233 -61.20 -2.93 19.79
C GLY A 233 -60.65 -3.37 21.16
N GLN A 234 -61.40 -3.17 22.26
CA GLN A 234 -61.06 -3.72 23.57
C GLN A 234 -61.46 -5.20 23.68
N VAL A 235 -60.83 -5.91 24.63
CA VAL A 235 -61.09 -7.32 24.91
C VAL A 235 -61.78 -7.50 26.25
N ALA A 236 -62.52 -8.61 26.40
CA ALA A 236 -63.27 -8.89 27.63
C ALA A 236 -62.37 -9.28 28.82
N ASP A 237 -61.27 -10.00 28.56
CA ASP A 237 -60.32 -10.48 29.55
C ASP A 237 -58.94 -10.75 28.90
N LEU A 238 -57.97 -11.25 29.67
CA LEU A 238 -56.65 -11.69 29.18
C LEU A 238 -56.47 -13.22 29.35
N GLY A 239 -57.56 -13.97 29.23
CA GLY A 239 -57.63 -15.41 29.50
C GLY A 239 -57.32 -16.30 28.30
N THR A 240 -57.43 -15.77 27.08
CA THR A 240 -57.19 -16.51 25.83
C THR A 240 -56.09 -15.87 25.00
N ASP A 241 -55.43 -16.65 24.15
CA ASP A 241 -54.38 -16.19 23.24
C ASP A 241 -54.90 -15.17 22.23
N ALA A 242 -56.13 -15.35 21.74
CA ALA A 242 -56.82 -14.39 20.89
C ALA A 242 -57.04 -13.05 21.60
N HIS A 243 -57.50 -13.05 22.84
CA HIS A 243 -57.67 -11.81 23.61
C HIS A 243 -56.33 -11.13 23.90
N VAL A 244 -55.29 -11.89 24.23
CA VAL A 244 -53.95 -11.33 24.47
C VAL A 244 -53.34 -10.74 23.20
N ARG A 245 -53.49 -11.42 22.05
CA ARG A 245 -53.10 -10.88 20.73
C ARG A 245 -53.80 -9.55 20.43
N ASP A 246 -55.12 -9.49 20.64
CA ASP A 246 -55.91 -8.29 20.36
C ASP A 246 -55.60 -7.17 21.35
N ALA A 247 -55.34 -7.50 22.63
CA ALA A 247 -54.88 -6.56 23.64
C ALA A 247 -53.53 -5.93 23.29
N ILE A 248 -52.54 -6.75 22.90
CA ILE A 248 -51.22 -6.26 22.45
C ILE A 248 -51.39 -5.30 21.28
N THR A 249 -52.19 -5.68 20.26
CA THR A 249 -52.43 -4.83 19.09
C THR A 249 -53.09 -3.50 19.49
N TYR A 250 -54.10 -3.54 20.36
CA TYR A 250 -54.83 -2.35 20.83
C TYR A 250 -53.93 -1.35 21.55
N VAL A 251 -53.09 -1.82 22.47
CA VAL A 251 -52.23 -0.93 23.27
C VAL A 251 -51.11 -0.36 22.42
N VAL A 252 -50.41 -1.21 21.66
CA VAL A 252 -49.23 -0.80 20.88
C VAL A 252 -49.61 0.18 19.76
N THR A 253 -50.76 0.01 19.10
CA THR A 253 -51.22 0.93 18.05
C THR A 253 -51.57 2.33 18.54
N LYS A 254 -51.72 2.51 19.86
CA LYS A 254 -51.98 3.80 20.52
C LYS A 254 -50.75 4.43 21.15
N LEU A 255 -49.62 3.74 21.15
CA LEU A 255 -48.36 4.35 21.56
C LEU A 255 -48.02 5.50 20.61
N THR A 256 -47.43 6.55 21.19
CA THR A 256 -46.94 7.69 20.42
C THR A 256 -45.44 7.54 20.25
N LYS A 257 -44.94 7.86 19.05
CA LYS A 257 -43.50 7.87 18.80
C LYS A 257 -42.80 8.86 19.74
N LYS A 258 -41.66 8.47 20.30
CA LYS A 258 -40.81 9.31 21.15
C LYS A 258 -39.76 10.06 20.34
N ARG A 259 -39.31 9.50 19.22
CA ARG A 259 -38.22 10.04 18.41
C ARG A 259 -38.73 10.56 17.07
N ALA A 260 -38.15 11.68 16.62
CA ALA A 260 -38.45 12.24 15.30
C ALA A 260 -38.08 11.27 14.16
N SER A 261 -37.02 10.48 14.36
CA SER A 261 -36.50 9.48 13.40
C SER A 261 -37.43 8.29 13.17
N THR A 262 -38.38 8.04 14.07
CA THR A 262 -39.30 6.91 13.96
C THR A 262 -40.56 7.31 13.20
N SER A 263 -41.02 6.45 12.29
CA SER A 263 -42.29 6.65 11.59
C SER A 263 -43.46 6.38 12.54
N ALA A 264 -44.48 7.24 12.53
CA ALA A 264 -45.71 6.98 13.28
C ALA A 264 -46.42 5.70 12.79
N SER A 265 -46.23 5.34 11.51
CA SER A 265 -46.79 4.13 10.92
C SER A 265 -46.27 2.85 11.58
N ALA A 266 -45.10 2.88 12.21
CA ALA A 266 -44.55 1.74 12.95
C ALA A 266 -45.50 1.26 14.05
N PHE A 267 -46.19 2.19 14.70
CA PHE A 267 -47.19 1.92 15.73
C PHE A 267 -48.59 1.82 15.13
N THR A 268 -49.04 2.77 14.31
CA THR A 268 -50.43 2.76 13.81
C THR A 268 -50.72 1.57 12.88
N GLY A 269 -49.71 1.06 12.19
CA GLY A 269 -49.79 -0.15 11.36
C GLY A 269 -49.29 -1.41 12.06
N PHE A 270 -48.97 -1.35 13.35
CA PHE A 270 -48.51 -2.49 14.13
C PHE A 270 -49.58 -3.59 14.16
N ALA A 271 -49.14 -4.84 14.07
CA ALA A 271 -50.02 -6.00 14.17
C ALA A 271 -49.43 -7.06 15.09
N CYS A 272 -50.26 -7.65 15.95
CA CYS A 272 -49.95 -8.91 16.60
C CYS A 272 -50.81 -10.03 16.00
N THR A 273 -50.19 -11.13 15.58
CA THR A 273 -50.88 -12.31 15.03
C THR A 273 -50.53 -13.57 15.81
N LEU A 274 -51.32 -14.62 15.61
CA LEU A 274 -51.02 -15.96 16.12
C LEU A 274 -50.57 -16.83 14.94
N ASP A 275 -49.30 -17.21 14.92
CA ASP A 275 -48.77 -18.20 13.98
C ASP A 275 -48.49 -19.49 14.72
N SER A 276 -49.27 -20.54 14.41
CA SER A 276 -49.14 -21.86 15.04
C SER A 276 -49.20 -21.80 16.58
N GLY A 277 -50.06 -20.92 17.12
CA GLY A 277 -50.25 -20.71 18.56
C GLY A 277 -49.24 -19.76 19.22
N VAL A 278 -48.27 -19.22 18.47
CA VAL A 278 -47.24 -18.31 18.97
C VAL A 278 -47.57 -16.87 18.59
N LEU A 279 -47.36 -15.93 19.52
CA LEU A 279 -47.51 -14.50 19.26
C LEU A 279 -46.40 -13.99 18.33
N VAL A 280 -46.79 -13.32 17.25
CA VAL A 280 -45.88 -12.63 16.32
C VAL A 280 -46.25 -11.16 16.30
N LEU A 281 -45.36 -10.31 16.79
CA LEU A 281 -45.50 -8.87 16.82
C LEU A 281 -44.77 -8.30 15.60
N THR A 282 -45.43 -7.46 14.81
CA THR A 282 -44.94 -6.95 13.52
C THR A 282 -45.05 -5.44 13.49
N SER A 283 -43.95 -4.75 13.18
CA SER A 283 -43.92 -3.30 12.99
C SER A 283 -44.78 -2.90 11.80
N GLY A 284 -45.41 -1.73 11.85
CA GLY A 284 -46.16 -1.19 10.71
C GLY A 284 -45.30 -0.55 9.61
N THR A 285 -43.96 -0.60 9.72
CA THR A 285 -43.03 -0.20 8.67
C THR A 285 -42.34 -1.41 8.03
N THR A 286 -41.70 -1.22 6.88
CA THR A 286 -40.91 -2.25 6.20
C THR A 286 -39.49 -1.81 5.85
N ALA A 287 -39.03 -0.68 6.39
CA ALA A 287 -37.69 -0.15 6.13
C ALA A 287 -36.58 -1.06 6.68
N ILE A 288 -35.33 -0.86 6.24
CA ILE A 288 -34.16 -1.59 6.78
C ILE A 288 -34.00 -1.43 8.30
N SER A 289 -34.47 -0.30 8.85
CA SER A 289 -34.48 -0.01 10.29
C SER A 289 -35.71 -0.55 11.01
N SER A 290 -36.64 -1.21 10.31
CA SER A 290 -37.86 -1.75 10.91
C SER A 290 -37.51 -2.83 11.91
N SER A 291 -38.02 -2.73 13.12
CA SER A 291 -37.73 -3.67 14.21
C SER A 291 -38.86 -3.71 15.22
N VAL A 292 -39.02 -4.87 15.87
CA VAL A 292 -39.80 -4.99 17.11
C VAL A 292 -38.94 -5.75 18.10
N ASN A 293 -38.49 -5.06 19.13
CA ASN A 293 -37.68 -5.66 20.19
C ASN A 293 -38.47 -5.63 21.50
N VAL A 294 -38.57 -6.77 22.17
CA VAL A 294 -39.37 -6.93 23.39
C VAL A 294 -38.46 -7.21 24.58
N TYR A 295 -38.72 -6.51 25.67
CA TYR A 295 -37.97 -6.56 26.91
C TYR A 295 -38.93 -6.73 28.08
N PRO A 296 -38.45 -7.23 29.23
CA PRO A 296 -39.23 -7.24 30.44
C PRO A 296 -39.77 -5.85 30.81
N ALA A 297 -40.92 -5.82 31.50
CA ALA A 297 -41.45 -4.60 32.09
C ALA A 297 -40.42 -3.93 33.02
N SER A 298 -40.52 -2.60 33.15
CA SER A 298 -39.65 -1.84 34.06
C SER A 298 -39.79 -2.30 35.52
N ASP A 299 -41.02 -2.64 35.91
CA ASP A 299 -41.35 -3.36 37.14
C ASP A 299 -41.44 -4.88 36.88
N THR A 300 -40.46 -5.63 37.38
CA THR A 300 -40.43 -7.09 37.27
C THR A 300 -41.59 -7.77 38.00
N GLY A 301 -42.20 -7.09 38.99
CA GLY A 301 -43.42 -7.50 39.67
C GLY A 301 -44.61 -7.60 38.73
N SER A 302 -44.61 -6.82 37.64
CA SER A 302 -45.71 -6.76 36.68
C SER A 302 -45.38 -7.37 35.31
N ASP A 303 -44.18 -7.92 35.13
CA ASP A 303 -43.70 -8.43 33.84
C ASP A 303 -44.49 -9.66 33.34
N ALA A 304 -44.92 -9.57 32.08
CA ALA A 304 -45.62 -10.60 31.33
C ALA A 304 -44.78 -11.18 30.19
N ALA A 305 -43.64 -10.57 29.80
CA ALA A 305 -42.87 -10.99 28.62
C ALA A 305 -42.50 -12.49 28.66
N GLY A 306 -42.06 -12.98 29.83
CA GLY A 306 -41.72 -14.40 30.04
C GLY A 306 -42.92 -15.36 30.03
N LEU A 307 -44.12 -14.89 30.37
CA LEU A 307 -45.36 -15.66 30.29
C LEU A 307 -45.89 -15.69 28.86
N LEU A 308 -45.78 -14.57 28.17
CA LEU A 308 -46.13 -14.41 26.76
C LEU A 308 -45.13 -15.08 25.81
N LYS A 309 -43.96 -15.46 26.31
CA LYS A 309 -42.86 -16.11 25.56
C LYS A 309 -42.30 -15.23 24.44
N ILE A 310 -42.40 -13.90 24.54
CA ILE A 310 -41.97 -12.93 23.52
C ILE A 310 -40.67 -12.23 23.92
N GLY A 311 -39.88 -11.83 22.93
CA GLY A 311 -38.57 -11.18 23.12
C GLY A 311 -37.41 -12.14 23.30
N LYS A 312 -36.20 -11.71 22.92
CA LYS A 312 -34.98 -12.53 22.96
C LYS A 312 -34.64 -13.09 24.34
N LEU A 313 -34.87 -12.31 25.40
CA LEU A 313 -34.63 -12.73 26.79
C LEU A 313 -35.56 -13.85 27.25
N CYS A 314 -36.64 -14.10 26.52
CA CYS A 314 -37.61 -15.17 26.77
C CYS A 314 -37.53 -16.26 25.69
N SER A 315 -36.36 -16.40 25.05
CA SER A 315 -36.10 -17.33 23.94
C SER A 315 -36.89 -17.07 22.65
N GLY A 316 -37.58 -15.94 22.57
CA GLY A 316 -38.20 -15.47 21.33
C GLY A 316 -37.15 -15.08 20.28
N LYS A 317 -37.58 -14.93 19.04
CA LYS A 317 -36.74 -14.52 17.91
C LYS A 317 -37.18 -13.15 17.43
N GLU A 318 -36.21 -12.28 17.14
CA GLU A 318 -36.50 -10.96 16.56
C GLU A 318 -35.79 -10.86 15.22
N THR A 319 -36.51 -10.43 14.20
CA THR A 319 -36.01 -10.31 12.84
C THR A 319 -36.19 -8.87 12.38
N LEU A 320 -35.13 -8.25 11.89
CA LEU A 320 -35.11 -6.87 11.41
C LEU A 320 -35.61 -6.79 9.97
N GLY A 321 -36.09 -5.62 9.57
CA GLY A 321 -36.43 -5.34 8.17
C GLY A 321 -35.26 -5.54 7.21
N ALA A 322 -34.02 -5.25 7.66
CA ALA A 322 -32.81 -5.51 6.90
C ALA A 322 -32.44 -6.99 6.74
N SER A 323 -33.11 -7.95 7.40
CA SER A 323 -32.66 -9.34 7.36
C SER A 323 -32.73 -9.97 5.97
N VAL A 324 -33.67 -9.50 5.12
CA VAL A 324 -33.84 -9.95 3.73
C VAL A 324 -32.80 -9.36 2.78
N THR A 325 -32.17 -8.25 3.12
CA THR A 325 -31.13 -7.61 2.28
C THR A 325 -29.73 -8.18 2.54
N ARG A 326 -29.58 -9.02 3.58
CA ARG A 326 -28.33 -9.74 3.88
C ARG A 326 -27.96 -10.71 2.75
N PRO A 327 -26.67 -11.01 2.56
CA PRO A 327 -26.26 -12.01 1.59
C PRO A 327 -26.82 -13.39 1.97
N ARG A 328 -27.22 -14.18 0.96
CA ARG A 328 -27.61 -15.59 1.19
C ARG A 328 -26.44 -16.36 1.78
N SER A 329 -26.74 -17.17 2.78
CA SER A 329 -25.76 -18.07 3.40
C SER A 329 -25.41 -19.20 2.44
N ASN A 330 -24.12 -19.52 2.30
CA ASN A 330 -23.60 -20.70 1.61
C ASN A 330 -22.70 -21.56 2.53
N PRO A 331 -23.17 -21.99 3.73
CA PRO A 331 -22.31 -22.53 4.78
C PRO A 331 -21.87 -24.00 4.56
N GLN A 332 -22.39 -24.70 3.55
CA GLN A 332 -22.06 -26.12 3.34
C GLN A 332 -20.70 -26.28 2.66
N VAL A 333 -19.70 -26.66 3.46
CA VAL A 333 -18.41 -27.19 3.01
C VAL A 333 -18.39 -28.72 3.16
N PRO A 334 -18.83 -29.53 2.17
CA PRO A 334 -18.28 -30.86 2.00
C PRO A 334 -16.87 -30.72 1.41
N ALA A 335 -15.91 -31.48 1.94
CA ALA A 335 -14.48 -31.43 1.64
C ALA A 335 -14.07 -31.68 0.17
N ASN A 336 -15.00 -31.66 -0.78
CA ASN A 336 -14.82 -32.22 -2.12
C ASN A 336 -15.88 -31.77 -3.15
N ASN A 337 -16.63 -30.68 -2.91
CA ASN A 337 -17.51 -30.14 -3.95
C ASN A 337 -17.27 -28.64 -4.21
N TYR A 338 -16.49 -28.36 -5.25
CA TYR A 338 -16.10 -27.01 -5.70
C TYR A 338 -17.26 -26.19 -6.27
N ASP A 339 -18.41 -26.81 -6.53
CA ASP A 339 -19.57 -26.22 -7.20
C ASP A 339 -20.48 -25.38 -6.27
N ARG A 340 -20.13 -25.22 -4.99
CA ARG A 340 -20.99 -24.56 -3.98
C ARG A 340 -20.44 -23.26 -3.39
N TYR A 341 -19.29 -22.79 -3.87
CA TYR A 341 -18.60 -21.63 -3.30
C TYR A 341 -18.83 -20.35 -4.11
N SER A 342 -18.80 -19.20 -3.45
CA SER A 342 -18.75 -17.89 -4.12
C SER A 342 -17.30 -17.56 -4.43
N ARG A 343 -16.87 -17.92 -5.64
CA ARG A 343 -15.54 -17.60 -6.17
C ARG A 343 -15.54 -16.17 -6.70
N ILE A 344 -14.55 -15.39 -6.29
CA ILE A 344 -14.35 -14.06 -6.88
C ILE A 344 -13.89 -14.27 -8.32
N GLY A 345 -14.55 -13.66 -9.30
CA GLY A 345 -14.13 -13.68 -10.70
C GLY A 345 -14.35 -14.98 -11.49
N ASP A 346 -15.07 -15.97 -10.95
CA ASP A 346 -15.41 -17.21 -11.65
C ASP A 346 -16.93 -17.49 -11.57
N ASN A 347 -17.59 -17.60 -12.74
CA ASN A 347 -19.04 -17.87 -12.85
C ASN A 347 -19.36 -19.32 -13.21
N ASN A 348 -18.37 -20.19 -13.34
CA ASN A 348 -18.59 -21.56 -13.83
C ASN A 348 -19.37 -22.44 -12.84
N HIS A 349 -19.67 -21.91 -11.65
CA HIS A 349 -20.44 -22.54 -10.60
C HIS A 349 -21.60 -21.62 -10.17
N PRO A 350 -22.61 -21.40 -11.03
CA PRO A 350 -23.72 -20.50 -10.74
C PRO A 350 -24.60 -21.11 -9.64
N THR A 351 -24.25 -20.80 -8.41
CA THR A 351 -25.03 -21.20 -7.24
C THR A 351 -26.25 -20.28 -7.07
N ASP A 352 -27.20 -20.69 -6.24
CA ASP A 352 -28.32 -19.86 -5.77
C ASP A 352 -27.88 -18.58 -5.02
N TYR A 353 -26.57 -18.36 -4.84
CA TYR A 353 -25.96 -17.32 -4.02
C TYR A 353 -25.31 -16.19 -4.83
N VAL A 354 -24.93 -16.43 -6.09
CA VAL A 354 -24.21 -15.45 -6.93
C VAL A 354 -25.15 -14.85 -7.98
N LEU A 355 -25.07 -13.53 -8.18
CA LEU A 355 -25.83 -12.79 -9.18
C LEU A 355 -25.00 -12.58 -10.46
N THR A 356 -23.82 -11.98 -10.33
CA THR A 356 -22.87 -11.74 -11.41
C THR A 356 -21.44 -11.85 -10.88
N VAL A 357 -20.47 -11.99 -11.79
CA VAL A 357 -19.04 -11.95 -11.47
C VAL A 357 -18.31 -11.16 -12.54
N GLN A 358 -17.16 -10.62 -12.16
CA GLN A 358 -16.18 -10.04 -13.07
C GLN A 358 -14.84 -10.73 -12.82
N ALA A 359 -14.27 -11.35 -13.83
CA ALA A 359 -12.95 -11.95 -13.74
C ALA A 359 -11.88 -10.86 -13.56
N GLY A 360 -10.94 -11.11 -12.66
CA GLY A 360 -9.71 -10.33 -12.56
C GLY A 360 -8.79 -10.64 -13.73
N SER A 361 -8.09 -9.60 -14.19
CA SER A 361 -7.12 -9.69 -15.29
C SER A 361 -5.87 -8.90 -14.92
N ASP A 362 -4.70 -9.46 -15.23
CA ASP A 362 -3.40 -8.75 -15.12
C ASP A 362 -3.20 -7.72 -16.25
N GLY A 363 -4.18 -7.62 -17.16
CA GLY A 363 -4.14 -6.77 -18.34
C GLY A 363 -3.40 -7.41 -19.52
N ASP A 364 -3.45 -6.70 -20.64
CA ASP A 364 -2.69 -7.06 -21.83
C ASP A 364 -1.19 -6.96 -21.58
N ALA A 365 -0.40 -7.70 -22.36
CA ALA A 365 1.05 -7.53 -22.34
C ALA A 365 1.40 -6.08 -22.69
N ILE A 366 2.24 -5.44 -21.88
CA ILE A 366 2.74 -4.09 -22.17
C ILE A 366 3.64 -4.17 -23.41
N THR A 367 3.19 -3.59 -24.52
CA THR A 367 3.89 -3.59 -25.82
C THR A 367 4.62 -2.29 -26.14
N SER A 368 4.45 -1.25 -25.30
CA SER A 368 5.15 0.03 -25.43
C SER A 368 5.82 0.42 -24.12
N ASP A 369 6.82 1.29 -24.20
CA ASP A 369 7.55 1.76 -23.02
C ASP A 369 6.79 2.81 -22.20
N GLN A 370 5.71 3.36 -22.75
CA GLN A 370 5.03 4.52 -22.16
C GLN A 370 4.52 4.28 -20.73
N PRO A 371 3.97 3.12 -20.34
CA PRO A 371 3.58 2.88 -18.95
C PRO A 371 4.75 3.01 -17.97
N TYR A 372 5.95 2.54 -18.36
CA TYR A 372 7.15 2.65 -17.53
C TYR A 372 7.67 4.10 -17.46
N ILE A 373 7.65 4.81 -18.59
CA ILE A 373 8.08 6.21 -18.67
C ILE A 373 7.14 7.13 -17.88
N ASN A 374 5.82 6.95 -18.02
CA ASN A 374 4.81 7.69 -17.26
C ASN A 374 4.94 7.45 -15.75
N ALA A 375 5.34 6.24 -15.34
CA ALA A 375 5.51 5.93 -13.93
C ALA A 375 6.66 6.70 -13.26
N LEU A 376 7.59 7.30 -14.02
CA LEU A 376 8.66 8.12 -13.46
C LEU A 376 8.12 9.36 -12.74
N THR A 377 7.09 10.03 -13.30
CA THR A 377 6.53 11.27 -12.72
C THR A 377 5.70 11.00 -11.47
N LEU A 378 5.34 9.74 -11.19
CA LEU A 378 4.72 9.36 -9.92
C LEU A 378 5.68 9.52 -8.72
N LEU A 379 6.96 9.78 -8.97
CA LEU A 379 7.98 10.03 -7.95
C LEU A 379 8.21 11.53 -7.68
N ASP A 380 7.46 12.43 -8.32
CA ASP A 380 7.66 13.88 -8.21
C ASP A 380 7.49 14.40 -6.78
N ASP A 381 6.62 13.76 -6.00
CA ASP A 381 6.40 14.06 -4.57
C ASP A 381 7.28 13.23 -3.61
N ARG A 382 8.21 12.43 -4.15
CA ARG A 382 9.12 11.55 -3.39
C ARG A 382 10.55 12.07 -3.43
N GLU A 383 10.83 13.07 -2.59
CA GLU A 383 12.14 13.70 -2.50
C GLU A 383 13.22 12.82 -1.83
N ASP A 384 12.85 11.70 -1.21
CA ASP A 384 13.80 10.80 -0.55
C ASP A 384 14.36 9.73 -1.50
N VAL A 385 13.82 9.61 -2.72
CA VAL A 385 14.30 8.68 -3.74
C VAL A 385 15.62 9.17 -4.32
N SER A 386 16.58 8.26 -4.37
CA SER A 386 17.96 8.53 -4.80
C SER A 386 18.43 7.63 -5.93
N LEU A 387 17.81 6.45 -6.10
CA LEU A 387 18.08 5.51 -7.18
C LEU A 387 16.76 5.13 -7.87
N ILE A 388 16.75 5.01 -9.19
CA ILE A 388 15.58 4.59 -9.95
C ILE A 388 15.99 3.47 -10.91
N ALA A 389 15.17 2.43 -11.01
CA ALA A 389 15.35 1.35 -11.97
C ALA A 389 14.00 0.86 -12.52
N VAL A 390 14.01 0.38 -13.76
CA VAL A 390 12.89 -0.31 -14.41
C VAL A 390 13.33 -1.72 -14.80
N PRO A 391 13.32 -2.68 -13.86
CA PRO A 391 14.07 -3.91 -14.01
C PRO A 391 13.60 -4.79 -15.16
N GLY A 392 14.55 -5.23 -15.98
CA GLY A 392 14.29 -6.14 -17.10
C GLY A 392 13.71 -5.47 -18.35
N ILE A 393 13.43 -4.16 -18.28
CA ILE A 393 13.04 -3.37 -19.44
C ILE A 393 14.31 -2.81 -20.08
N GLY A 394 14.93 -3.64 -20.92
CA GLY A 394 16.11 -3.28 -21.72
C GLY A 394 15.75 -2.40 -22.91
N SER A 395 15.01 -1.32 -22.69
CA SER A 395 14.68 -0.33 -23.71
C SER A 395 15.57 0.90 -23.60
N LYS A 396 16.06 1.36 -24.75
CA LYS A 396 16.89 2.55 -24.91
C LYS A 396 16.11 3.81 -24.53
N ASP A 397 14.81 3.82 -24.83
CA ASP A 397 13.91 4.94 -24.58
C ASP A 397 13.58 5.05 -23.08
N VAL A 398 13.36 3.92 -22.39
CA VAL A 398 13.21 3.89 -20.93
C VAL A 398 14.46 4.37 -20.23
N VAL A 399 15.63 3.94 -20.69
CA VAL A 399 16.92 4.37 -20.14
C VAL A 399 17.14 5.88 -20.34
N GLY A 400 16.90 6.38 -21.57
CA GLY A 400 16.98 7.81 -21.90
C GLY A 400 16.00 8.66 -21.08
N ALA A 401 14.74 8.24 -21.01
CA ALA A 401 13.71 8.92 -20.23
C ALA A 401 14.02 8.92 -18.74
N GLY A 402 14.47 7.79 -18.18
CA GLY A 402 14.81 7.63 -16.78
C GLY A 402 15.93 8.56 -16.33
N MET A 403 17.03 8.64 -17.09
CA MET A 403 18.12 9.57 -16.75
C MET A 403 17.76 11.03 -17.04
N ASN A 404 16.91 11.29 -18.04
CA ASN A 404 16.41 12.63 -18.31
C ASN A 404 15.49 13.12 -17.19
N TYR A 405 14.64 12.24 -16.65
CA TYR A 405 13.84 12.50 -15.47
C TYR A 405 14.74 12.87 -14.27
N CYS A 406 15.75 12.05 -13.99
CA CYS A 406 16.71 12.32 -12.91
C CYS A 406 17.43 13.68 -13.05
N ALA A 407 17.80 14.06 -14.28
CA ALA A 407 18.47 15.33 -14.54
C ALA A 407 17.56 16.55 -14.38
N ASN A 408 16.27 16.42 -14.71
CA ASN A 408 15.33 17.54 -14.76
C ASN A 408 14.42 17.65 -13.52
N ARG A 409 14.52 16.72 -12.56
CA ARG A 409 13.89 16.92 -11.24
C ARG A 409 14.39 18.22 -10.61
N PRO A 410 13.58 18.94 -9.82
CA PRO A 410 13.93 20.26 -9.29
C PRO A 410 15.28 20.32 -8.56
N LEU A 411 15.66 19.25 -7.85
CA LEU A 411 16.96 19.15 -7.16
C LEU A 411 17.98 18.27 -7.88
N SER A 412 17.63 17.69 -9.03
CA SER A 412 18.39 16.62 -9.71
C SER A 412 19.00 15.64 -8.69
N ASP A 413 18.14 15.04 -7.89
CA ASP A 413 18.37 14.40 -6.60
C ASP A 413 18.46 12.86 -6.67
N CYS A 414 18.27 12.28 -7.86
CA CYS A 414 18.31 10.84 -8.06
C CYS A 414 19.20 10.42 -9.25
N PHE A 415 19.45 9.11 -9.35
CA PHE A 415 20.30 8.51 -10.38
C PHE A 415 19.63 7.25 -10.97
N PHE A 416 19.67 7.12 -12.30
CA PHE A 416 19.03 6.03 -13.02
C PHE A 416 19.98 4.84 -13.26
N ILE A 417 19.52 3.63 -12.94
CA ILE A 417 20.23 2.38 -13.19
C ILE A 417 19.50 1.65 -14.32
N GLY A 418 20.11 1.67 -15.51
CA GLY A 418 19.56 1.06 -16.72
C GLY A 418 20.05 -0.36 -16.97
N ASP A 419 19.12 -1.24 -17.29
CA ASP A 419 19.42 -2.56 -17.84
C ASP A 419 19.55 -2.46 -19.35
N MET A 420 20.54 -3.15 -19.91
CA MET A 420 20.59 -3.38 -21.36
C MET A 420 19.64 -4.52 -21.75
N ALA A 421 19.27 -4.63 -23.03
CA ALA A 421 18.43 -5.74 -23.48
C ALA A 421 19.12 -7.08 -23.18
N GLN A 422 18.33 -8.08 -22.79
CA GLN A 422 18.84 -9.41 -22.46
C GLN A 422 19.63 -10.04 -23.62
N SER A 423 19.25 -9.69 -24.86
CA SER A 423 19.89 -10.15 -26.09
C SER A 423 21.15 -9.37 -26.48
N ASP A 424 21.41 -8.20 -25.88
CA ASP A 424 22.57 -7.38 -26.25
C ASP A 424 23.82 -7.89 -25.53
N ASP A 425 24.37 -9.00 -26.01
CA ASP A 425 25.40 -9.78 -25.31
C ASP A 425 26.77 -9.77 -26.02
N THR A 426 26.84 -9.13 -27.19
CA THR A 426 28.10 -8.82 -27.90
C THR A 426 28.54 -7.36 -27.72
N ILE A 427 29.79 -7.06 -28.11
CA ILE A 427 30.31 -5.68 -28.08
C ILE A 427 29.52 -4.76 -29.01
N ASP A 428 29.21 -5.24 -30.22
CA ASP A 428 28.59 -4.41 -31.26
C ASP A 428 27.13 -4.10 -30.92
N GLU A 429 26.39 -5.07 -30.37
CA GLU A 429 25.04 -4.85 -29.84
C GLU A 429 25.07 -3.90 -28.66
N ALA A 430 26.02 -4.07 -27.74
CA ALA A 430 26.14 -3.20 -26.58
C ALA A 430 26.43 -1.74 -26.98
N LYS A 431 27.30 -1.56 -27.98
CA LYS A 431 27.58 -0.26 -28.59
C LYS A 431 26.34 0.31 -29.27
N ALA A 432 25.63 -0.47 -30.08
CA ALA A 432 24.43 -0.04 -30.76
C ALA A 432 23.32 0.37 -29.77
N PHE A 433 23.16 -0.36 -28.67
CA PHE A 433 22.26 -0.01 -27.58
C PHE A 433 22.63 1.34 -26.97
N ARG A 434 23.88 1.48 -26.54
CA ARG A 434 24.40 2.72 -25.96
C ARG A 434 24.22 3.90 -26.92
N ASP A 435 24.49 3.70 -28.20
CA ASP A 435 24.51 4.78 -29.18
C ASP A 435 23.12 5.32 -29.52
N ALA A 436 22.07 4.50 -29.40
CA ALA A 436 20.70 4.92 -29.64
C ALA A 436 19.99 5.52 -28.41
N ILE A 437 20.57 5.46 -27.20
CA ILE A 437 20.01 6.15 -26.03
C ILE A 437 20.06 7.67 -26.22
N THR A 438 18.93 8.36 -25.97
CA THR A 438 18.87 9.83 -26.01
C THR A 438 17.98 10.37 -24.88
N PRO A 439 18.43 11.37 -24.09
CA PRO A 439 19.78 11.95 -24.06
C PRO A 439 20.79 11.04 -23.33
N LYS A 440 22.09 11.30 -23.54
CA LYS A 440 23.20 10.62 -22.83
C LYS A 440 23.80 11.55 -21.78
N ASN A 441 23.06 11.78 -20.71
CA ASN A 441 23.52 12.64 -19.63
C ASN A 441 24.26 11.84 -18.54
N SER A 442 24.70 12.51 -17.49
CA SER A 442 25.50 11.93 -16.41
C SER A 442 24.68 11.32 -15.28
N TYR A 443 23.35 11.48 -15.27
CA TYR A 443 22.45 11.00 -14.22
C TYR A 443 22.00 9.55 -14.43
N GLY A 444 22.66 8.80 -15.32
CA GLY A 444 22.38 7.39 -15.54
C GLY A 444 23.60 6.57 -15.92
N ALA A 445 23.50 5.27 -15.69
CA ALA A 445 24.47 4.26 -16.11
C ALA A 445 23.75 3.01 -16.65
N ILE A 446 24.41 2.30 -17.58
CA ILE A 446 23.92 1.06 -18.16
C ILE A 446 24.83 -0.12 -17.82
N TYR A 447 24.22 -1.30 -17.70
CA TYR A 447 24.89 -2.53 -17.25
C TYR A 447 24.61 -3.73 -18.16
N LEU A 448 25.65 -4.53 -18.38
CA LEU A 448 25.60 -5.84 -19.02
C LEU A 448 26.69 -6.76 -18.46
N PRO A 449 26.63 -8.08 -18.69
CA PRO A 449 25.47 -8.83 -19.17
C PRO A 449 24.43 -8.99 -18.06
N TRP A 450 23.32 -9.64 -18.40
CA TRP A 450 22.40 -10.18 -17.39
C TRP A 450 23.08 -11.26 -16.54
N LEU A 451 22.59 -11.43 -15.31
CA LEU A 451 23.14 -12.39 -14.35
C LEU A 451 22.30 -13.65 -14.31
N LYS A 452 22.91 -14.76 -13.89
CA LYS A 452 22.20 -16.01 -13.60
C LYS A 452 21.87 -16.09 -12.12
N MET A 453 20.65 -16.46 -11.76
CA MET A 453 20.24 -16.73 -10.38
C MET A 453 19.45 -18.04 -10.29
N LEU A 454 19.41 -18.65 -9.11
CA LEU A 454 18.51 -19.78 -8.88
C LEU A 454 17.07 -19.31 -9.06
N ASP A 455 16.24 -20.12 -9.70
CA ASP A 455 14.82 -19.83 -9.85
C ASP A 455 14.14 -19.85 -8.47
N PRO A 456 13.68 -18.69 -7.98
CA PRO A 456 13.07 -18.62 -6.64
C PRO A 456 11.68 -19.25 -6.60
N THR A 457 11.08 -19.57 -7.76
CA THR A 457 9.82 -20.34 -7.84
C THR A 457 10.04 -21.85 -7.73
N GLY A 458 11.30 -22.31 -7.81
CA GLY A 458 11.66 -23.73 -7.79
C GLY A 458 11.18 -24.52 -9.02
N LYS A 459 10.69 -23.84 -10.07
CA LYS A 459 10.16 -24.51 -11.27
C LYS A 459 11.28 -24.96 -12.21
N SER A 460 12.38 -24.20 -12.28
CA SER A 460 13.58 -24.56 -13.03
C SER A 460 14.68 -25.08 -12.11
N ALA A 461 15.28 -26.23 -12.47
CA ALA A 461 16.51 -26.71 -11.86
C ALA A 461 17.74 -25.91 -12.32
N GLU A 462 17.67 -25.35 -13.55
CA GLU A 462 18.73 -24.52 -14.12
C GLU A 462 18.58 -23.05 -13.69
N PRO A 463 19.69 -22.32 -13.46
CA PRO A 463 19.63 -20.89 -13.18
C PRO A 463 18.94 -20.09 -14.28
N ILE A 464 18.05 -19.19 -13.89
CA ILE A 464 17.37 -18.23 -14.79
C ILE A 464 18.18 -16.95 -14.93
N LEU A 465 17.96 -16.23 -16.03
CA LEU A 465 18.53 -14.90 -16.23
C LEU A 465 17.73 -13.85 -15.46
N ALA A 466 18.43 -12.90 -14.84
CA ALA A 466 17.87 -11.78 -14.09
C ALA A 466 18.59 -10.47 -14.45
N PRO A 467 17.87 -9.34 -14.47
CA PRO A 467 18.45 -8.06 -14.83
C PRO A 467 19.49 -7.58 -13.81
N PRO A 468 20.52 -6.83 -14.26
CA PRO A 468 21.52 -6.23 -13.38
C PRO A 468 20.99 -5.25 -12.33
N SER A 469 19.95 -4.47 -12.66
CA SER A 469 19.54 -3.29 -11.89
C SER A 469 19.30 -3.53 -10.40
N GLY A 470 18.64 -4.63 -10.03
CA GLY A 470 18.41 -5.00 -8.62
C GLY A 470 19.71 -5.28 -7.85
N TYR A 471 20.62 -6.04 -8.46
CA TYR A 471 21.95 -6.32 -7.91
C TYR A 471 22.76 -5.04 -7.74
N VAL A 472 22.81 -4.21 -8.79
CA VAL A 472 23.58 -2.98 -8.83
C VAL A 472 23.05 -1.96 -7.81
N ALA A 473 21.74 -1.77 -7.72
CA ALA A 473 21.13 -0.87 -6.74
C ALA A 473 21.43 -1.29 -5.30
N GLY A 474 21.36 -2.60 -5.01
CA GLY A 474 21.72 -3.10 -3.68
C GLY A 474 23.20 -2.88 -3.38
N LEU A 475 24.06 -3.15 -4.37
CA LEU A 475 25.51 -2.96 -4.22
C LEU A 475 25.91 -1.50 -4.03
N TYR A 476 25.19 -0.58 -4.67
CA TYR A 476 25.31 0.86 -4.43
C TYR A 476 24.98 1.16 -2.98
N ALA A 477 23.84 0.70 -2.48
CA ALA A 477 23.42 0.90 -1.10
C ALA A 477 24.49 0.39 -0.11
N LYS A 478 25.02 -0.81 -0.34
CA LYS A 478 26.08 -1.39 0.48
C LYS A 478 27.37 -0.59 0.44
N THR A 479 27.82 -0.19 -0.75
CA THR A 479 29.07 0.58 -0.91
C THR A 479 28.93 1.94 -0.24
N ASP A 480 27.82 2.63 -0.45
CA ASP A 480 27.56 3.93 0.15
C ASP A 480 27.58 3.85 1.68
N ALA A 481 26.91 2.85 2.26
CA ALA A 481 26.85 2.66 3.71
C ALA A 481 28.21 2.29 4.33
N GLN A 482 29.03 1.50 3.63
CA GLN A 482 30.28 0.97 4.18
C GLN A 482 31.50 1.86 3.89
N ARG A 483 31.49 2.57 2.75
CA ARG A 483 32.68 3.22 2.20
C ARG A 483 32.42 4.66 1.73
N GLY A 484 31.17 5.11 1.75
CA GLY A 484 30.74 6.41 1.25
C GLY A 484 30.45 6.41 -0.25
N VAL A 485 29.52 7.28 -0.66
CA VAL A 485 29.03 7.40 -2.05
C VAL A 485 30.12 7.80 -3.06
N TRP A 486 31.22 8.39 -2.57
CA TRP A 486 32.40 8.78 -3.34
C TRP A 486 33.34 7.61 -3.67
N LYS A 487 33.03 6.38 -3.24
CA LYS A 487 33.77 5.18 -3.64
C LYS A 487 33.07 4.43 -4.76
N ALA A 488 33.88 3.93 -5.70
CA ALA A 488 33.37 3.11 -6.79
C ALA A 488 32.72 1.81 -6.26
N PRO A 489 31.47 1.51 -6.65
CA PRO A 489 30.81 0.24 -6.31
C PRO A 489 31.29 -0.90 -7.23
N ALA A 490 32.57 -0.93 -7.57
CA ALA A 490 33.16 -1.87 -8.51
C ALA A 490 34.53 -2.37 -8.03
N GLY A 491 34.95 -3.53 -8.55
CA GLY A 491 36.23 -4.17 -8.22
C GLY A 491 36.09 -5.51 -7.51
N THR A 492 37.22 -6.16 -7.24
CA THR A 492 37.28 -7.56 -6.74
C THR A 492 36.74 -7.72 -5.32
N ALA A 493 36.73 -6.64 -4.54
CA ALA A 493 36.19 -6.62 -3.18
C ALA A 493 34.66 -6.49 -3.13
N VAL A 494 34.00 -6.36 -4.29
CA VAL A 494 32.61 -5.93 -4.41
C VAL A 494 31.82 -7.01 -5.18
N ALA A 495 31.58 -8.14 -4.52
CA ALA A 495 30.87 -9.29 -5.08
C ALA A 495 29.34 -9.12 -5.04
N LEU A 496 28.68 -9.61 -6.09
CA LEU A 496 27.23 -9.65 -6.23
C LEU A 496 26.66 -10.91 -5.58
N GLY A 497 26.11 -10.74 -4.36
CA GLY A 497 25.51 -11.82 -3.60
C GLY A 497 24.30 -12.41 -4.32
N GLY A 498 24.16 -13.74 -4.29
CA GLY A 498 23.03 -14.45 -4.91
C GLY A 498 23.22 -14.79 -6.41
N ALA A 499 24.15 -14.15 -7.10
CA ALA A 499 24.46 -14.47 -8.49
C ALA A 499 25.18 -15.83 -8.60
N LYS A 500 24.78 -16.64 -9.58
CA LYS A 500 25.34 -17.96 -9.90
C LYS A 500 26.20 -17.97 -11.16
N GLY A 501 26.10 -16.92 -11.97
CA GLY A 501 26.92 -16.73 -13.17
C GLY A 501 26.55 -15.44 -13.88
N VAL A 502 27.19 -15.21 -15.02
CA VAL A 502 26.87 -14.15 -15.98
C VAL A 502 26.37 -14.80 -17.28
N ALA A 503 25.54 -14.09 -18.06
CA ALA A 503 25.09 -14.60 -19.36
C ALA A 503 26.28 -14.76 -20.32
N VAL A 504 27.14 -13.74 -20.39
CA VAL A 504 28.36 -13.72 -21.20
C VAL A 504 29.55 -13.29 -20.34
N ASN A 505 30.60 -14.10 -20.30
CA ASN A 505 31.81 -13.72 -19.58
C ASN A 505 32.75 -12.95 -20.51
N PHE A 506 32.69 -11.62 -20.45
CA PHE A 506 33.57 -10.76 -21.25
C PHE A 506 35.05 -10.92 -20.83
N THR A 507 35.94 -10.93 -21.82
CA THR A 507 37.40 -10.91 -21.63
C THR A 507 37.92 -9.50 -21.37
N ASP A 508 39.18 -9.37 -20.96
CA ASP A 508 39.84 -8.08 -20.73
C ASP A 508 39.87 -7.22 -22.01
N VAL A 509 40.09 -7.85 -23.17
CA VAL A 509 40.11 -7.17 -24.48
C VAL A 509 38.71 -6.65 -24.81
N GLN A 510 37.69 -7.48 -24.65
CA GLN A 510 36.32 -7.10 -24.96
C GLN A 510 35.83 -5.97 -24.04
N GLN A 511 36.14 -6.05 -22.75
CA GLN A 511 35.88 -4.97 -21.80
C GLN A 511 36.66 -3.69 -22.18
N GLY A 512 37.92 -3.83 -22.61
CA GLY A 512 38.75 -2.71 -23.07
C GLY A 512 38.09 -1.91 -24.20
N ASN A 513 37.32 -2.58 -25.06
CA ASN A 513 36.56 -1.94 -26.14
C ASN A 513 35.27 -1.25 -25.65
N LEU A 514 34.68 -1.72 -24.55
CA LEU A 514 33.44 -1.18 -23.97
C LEU A 514 33.69 -0.01 -23.00
N ASN A 515 34.86 0.03 -22.34
CA ASN A 515 35.22 1.08 -21.38
C ASN A 515 35.16 2.51 -21.98
N PRO A 516 35.74 2.80 -23.17
CA PRO A 516 35.65 4.13 -23.79
C PRO A 516 34.23 4.55 -24.17
N LEU A 517 33.29 3.60 -24.25
CA LEU A 517 31.88 3.84 -24.55
C LEU A 517 31.04 4.07 -23.28
N ASN A 518 31.69 4.03 -22.11
CA ASN A 518 31.09 4.16 -20.79
C ASN A 518 30.01 3.11 -20.47
N ILE A 519 30.24 1.88 -20.94
CA ILE A 519 29.37 0.73 -20.69
C ILE A 519 29.96 -0.07 -19.51
N ASN A 520 29.13 -0.39 -18.50
CA ASN A 520 29.60 -1.08 -17.29
C ASN A 520 29.41 -2.59 -17.41
N VAL A 521 30.53 -3.32 -17.40
CA VAL A 521 30.52 -4.77 -17.51
C VAL A 521 30.51 -5.44 -16.14
N ILE A 522 29.71 -6.49 -15.98
CA ILE A 522 29.73 -7.44 -14.87
C ILE A 522 30.53 -8.65 -15.30
N ARG A 523 31.49 -9.06 -14.46
CA ARG A 523 32.44 -10.12 -14.82
C ARG A 523 32.56 -11.19 -13.75
N GLN A 524 32.97 -12.37 -14.17
CA GLN A 524 33.25 -13.48 -13.28
C GLN A 524 34.76 -13.78 -13.29
N PHE A 525 35.38 -13.71 -12.11
CA PHE A 525 36.79 -14.02 -11.91
C PHE A 525 36.95 -15.24 -10.99
N ALA A 526 38.00 -16.02 -11.24
CA ALA A 526 38.44 -17.05 -10.31
C ALA A 526 38.85 -16.39 -8.97
N GLY A 527 38.27 -16.85 -7.87
CA GLY A 527 38.59 -16.35 -6.51
C GLY A 527 37.79 -15.12 -6.04
N SER A 528 37.48 -14.16 -6.92
CA SER A 528 36.66 -12.97 -6.55
C SER A 528 35.16 -13.14 -6.82
N GLY A 529 34.77 -14.20 -7.53
CA GLY A 529 33.37 -14.46 -7.87
C GLY A 529 32.86 -13.51 -8.96
N ILE A 530 31.57 -13.18 -8.89
CA ILE A 530 30.89 -12.29 -9.84
C ILE A 530 30.88 -10.88 -9.27
N VAL A 531 31.45 -9.93 -10.01
CA VAL A 531 31.70 -8.57 -9.53
C VAL A 531 31.24 -7.53 -10.54
N LEU A 532 30.84 -6.37 -10.03
CA LEU A 532 30.68 -5.19 -10.87
C LEU A 532 32.08 -4.70 -11.27
N TRP A 533 32.32 -4.56 -12.57
CA TRP A 533 33.65 -4.26 -13.11
C TRP A 533 33.69 -2.97 -13.94
N GLY A 534 32.73 -2.08 -13.71
CA GLY A 534 32.64 -0.72 -14.24
C GLY A 534 31.87 0.20 -13.30
N ALA A 535 32.21 1.49 -13.32
CA ALA A 535 31.54 2.53 -12.52
C ALA A 535 31.44 3.86 -13.29
N ARG A 536 31.05 3.79 -14.56
CA ARG A 536 30.94 4.92 -15.48
C ARG A 536 29.49 5.32 -15.78
N THR A 537 29.23 6.62 -15.84
CA THR A 537 27.95 7.17 -16.33
C THR A 537 27.97 7.20 -17.86
N ILE A 538 26.81 7.21 -18.52
CA ILE A 538 26.76 7.14 -19.99
C ILE A 538 27.26 8.41 -20.72
N THR A 539 27.43 9.51 -19.98
CA THR A 539 27.83 10.82 -20.51
C THR A 539 29.16 10.76 -21.25
N SER A 540 29.33 11.63 -22.26
CA SER A 540 30.64 11.86 -22.89
C SER A 540 31.48 12.92 -22.17
N ASP A 541 30.93 13.56 -21.14
CA ASP A 541 31.64 14.59 -20.37
C ASP A 541 32.67 13.97 -19.40
N PRO A 542 33.98 14.22 -19.60
CA PRO A 542 35.04 13.67 -18.74
C PRO A 542 35.00 14.14 -17.28
N GLU A 543 34.27 15.23 -16.98
CA GLU A 543 34.08 15.68 -15.60
C GLU A 543 33.15 14.73 -14.83
N TRP A 544 32.16 14.18 -15.53
CA TRP A 544 31.04 13.44 -14.93
C TRP A 544 30.99 11.97 -15.33
N ASN A 545 32.01 11.48 -16.02
CA ASN A 545 32.11 10.11 -16.52
C ASN A 545 32.08 9.04 -15.42
N TYR A 546 32.35 9.39 -14.16
CA TYR A 546 32.39 8.44 -13.04
C TYR A 546 31.16 8.55 -12.15
N ILE A 547 30.56 7.40 -11.86
CA ILE A 547 29.35 7.33 -11.04
C ILE A 547 29.56 7.88 -9.62
N PRO A 548 30.67 7.58 -8.91
CA PRO A 548 30.92 8.16 -7.59
C PRO A 548 31.01 9.69 -7.61
N VAL A 549 31.51 10.27 -8.70
CA VAL A 549 31.62 11.73 -8.85
C VAL A 549 30.24 12.36 -8.99
N ARG A 550 29.40 11.83 -9.89
CA ARG A 550 28.03 12.32 -10.05
C ARG A 550 27.20 12.12 -8.78
N ARG A 551 27.24 10.94 -8.17
CA ARG A 551 26.45 10.64 -6.97
C ARG A 551 26.93 11.42 -5.75
N MET A 552 28.24 11.74 -5.65
CA MET A 552 28.75 12.67 -4.64
C MET A 552 28.19 14.09 -4.83
N ALA A 553 28.15 14.59 -6.07
CA ALA A 553 27.56 15.91 -6.34
C ALA A 553 26.06 15.96 -5.99
N ILE A 554 25.32 14.87 -6.26
CA ILE A 554 23.92 14.73 -5.84
C ILE A 554 23.81 14.79 -4.30
N LEU A 555 24.61 14.00 -3.58
CA LEU A 555 24.64 14.01 -2.11
C LEU A 555 24.88 15.42 -1.57
N LEU A 556 25.92 16.12 -2.07
CA LEU A 556 26.26 17.46 -1.62
C LEU A 556 25.10 18.44 -1.86
N ARG A 557 24.55 18.44 -3.08
CA ARG A 557 23.45 19.34 -3.45
C ARG A 557 22.24 19.14 -2.56
N VAL A 558 21.75 17.91 -2.41
CA VAL A 558 20.54 17.61 -1.64
C VAL A 558 20.74 17.88 -0.15
N SER A 559 21.89 17.50 0.41
CA SER A 559 22.20 17.71 1.83
C SER A 559 22.26 19.21 2.15
N ILE A 560 23.00 19.98 1.35
CA ILE A 560 23.17 21.42 1.55
C ILE A 560 21.83 22.13 1.37
N TYR A 561 21.09 21.86 0.30
CA TYR A 561 19.77 22.45 0.05
C TYR A 561 18.82 22.27 1.24
N ARG A 562 18.73 21.05 1.78
CA ARG A 562 17.89 20.76 2.96
C ARG A 562 18.40 21.43 4.23
N GLY A 563 19.72 21.45 4.42
CA GLY A 563 20.37 21.99 5.61
C GLY A 563 20.30 23.51 5.74
N ILE A 564 20.12 24.24 4.63
CA ILE A 564 20.12 25.71 4.61
C ILE A 564 18.72 26.34 4.46
N GLN A 565 17.63 25.56 4.54
CA GLN A 565 16.26 26.08 4.39
C GLN A 565 15.90 27.21 5.36
N TRP A 566 16.53 27.24 6.54
CA TRP A 566 16.32 28.31 7.53
C TRP A 566 16.74 29.70 7.00
N ALA A 567 17.68 29.77 6.06
CA ALA A 567 18.21 31.02 5.52
C ALA A 567 17.17 31.85 4.76
N VAL A 568 16.06 31.24 4.32
CA VAL A 568 14.97 31.91 3.57
C VAL A 568 14.30 33.02 4.40
N PHE A 569 14.36 32.93 5.73
CA PHE A 569 13.69 33.86 6.63
C PHE A 569 14.63 34.89 7.26
N GLU A 570 15.91 34.88 6.89
CA GLU A 570 16.93 35.75 7.46
C GLU A 570 17.20 36.95 6.54
N PRO A 571 17.61 38.12 7.07
CA PRO A 571 18.06 39.25 6.26
C PRO A 571 19.24 38.85 5.35
N ASN A 572 19.20 39.29 4.09
CA ASN A 572 20.28 39.02 3.13
C ASN A 572 21.46 39.98 3.36
N ASP A 573 22.31 39.64 4.32
CA ASP A 573 23.49 40.41 4.74
C ASP A 573 24.71 39.53 5.05
N GLU A 574 25.82 40.16 5.44
CA GLU A 574 27.08 39.47 5.76
C GLU A 574 26.94 38.51 6.96
N GLU A 575 26.01 38.74 7.88
CA GLU A 575 25.80 37.86 9.03
C GLU A 575 25.16 36.54 8.58
N LEU A 576 24.16 36.61 7.70
CA LEU A 576 23.60 35.44 7.03
C LEU A 576 24.67 34.71 6.22
N TRP A 577 25.44 35.43 5.41
CA TRP A 577 26.48 34.84 4.56
C TRP A 577 27.56 34.12 5.39
N ALA A 578 28.01 34.74 6.49
CA ALA A 578 28.96 34.13 7.42
C ALA A 578 28.39 32.84 8.05
N SER A 579 27.12 32.86 8.44
CA SER A 579 26.43 31.70 8.99
C SER A 579 26.29 30.57 7.96
N LEU A 580 25.96 30.88 6.70
CA LEU A 580 25.92 29.91 5.60
C LEU A 580 27.30 29.29 5.36
N ARG A 581 28.36 30.10 5.26
CA ARG A 581 29.74 29.62 5.11
C ARG A 581 30.13 28.69 6.25
N LEU A 582 29.86 29.06 7.50
CA LEU A 582 30.20 28.26 8.68
C LEU A 582 29.52 26.88 8.65
N ASN A 583 28.21 26.85 8.37
CA ASN A 583 27.41 25.62 8.39
C ASN A 583 27.80 24.66 7.27
N ILE A 584 27.94 25.16 6.05
CA ILE A 584 28.33 24.34 4.90
C ILE A 584 29.78 23.89 5.05
N ASN A 585 30.69 24.74 5.52
CA ASN A 585 32.08 24.35 5.76
C ASN A 585 32.19 23.24 6.81
N SER A 586 31.41 23.29 7.89
CA SER A 586 31.37 22.23 8.90
C SER A 586 30.93 20.87 8.32
N PHE A 587 29.92 20.88 7.44
CA PHE A 587 29.48 19.69 6.73
C PHE A 587 30.55 19.14 5.78
N MET A 588 31.15 20.01 4.96
CA MET A 588 32.23 19.63 4.04
C MET A 588 33.47 19.11 4.79
N MET A 589 33.82 19.70 5.93
CA MET A 589 34.89 19.22 6.80
C MET A 589 34.61 17.81 7.35
N THR A 590 33.36 17.49 7.64
CA THR A 590 32.96 16.14 8.08
C THR A 590 33.23 15.12 6.96
N LEU A 591 32.84 15.44 5.72
CA LEU A 591 33.10 14.60 4.55
C LEU A 591 34.60 14.49 4.23
N TYR A 592 35.35 15.58 4.37
CA TYR A 592 36.80 15.60 4.20
C TYR A 592 37.50 14.64 5.18
N ARG A 593 37.11 14.66 6.47
CA ARG A 593 37.63 13.75 7.49
C ARG A 593 37.29 12.28 7.22
N GLN A 594 36.19 12.02 6.51
CA GLN A 594 35.82 10.69 6.02
C GLN A 594 36.56 10.28 4.74
N GLY A 595 37.42 11.16 4.20
CA GLY A 595 38.20 10.91 2.99
C GLY A 595 37.36 10.96 1.72
N ALA A 596 36.36 11.84 1.66
CA ALA A 596 35.47 12.01 0.50
C ALA A 596 36.11 12.76 -0.68
N PHE A 597 37.17 13.54 -0.42
CA PHE A 597 37.78 14.45 -1.38
C PHE A 597 39.27 14.12 -1.61
N GLN A 598 39.80 14.56 -2.75
CA GLN A 598 41.25 14.59 -3.00
C GLN A 598 41.91 15.77 -2.24
N GLY A 599 43.23 15.74 -2.10
CA GLY A 599 44.00 16.82 -1.46
C GLY A 599 44.40 16.52 -0.02
N SER A 600 45.58 16.99 0.38
CA SER A 600 46.13 16.77 1.73
C SER A 600 45.68 17.82 2.74
N THR A 601 45.02 18.88 2.28
CA THR A 601 44.49 19.97 3.10
C THR A 601 43.06 20.32 2.70
N PRO A 602 42.22 20.86 3.60
CA PRO A 602 40.85 21.25 3.27
C PRO A 602 40.74 22.21 2.08
N SER A 603 41.66 23.18 1.96
CA SER A 603 41.65 24.16 0.85
C SER A 603 41.98 23.58 -0.52
N GLN A 604 42.67 22.43 -0.57
CA GLN A 604 42.86 21.66 -1.81
C GLN A 604 41.65 20.75 -2.11
N ALA A 605 40.86 20.42 -1.08
CA ALA A 605 39.80 19.43 -1.15
C ALA A 605 38.44 20.03 -1.49
N PHE A 606 38.13 21.20 -0.95
CA PHE A 606 36.86 21.88 -1.22
C PHE A 606 36.97 23.38 -0.90
N PHE A 607 36.01 24.15 -1.39
CA PHE A 607 35.79 25.54 -0.96
C PHE A 607 34.30 25.82 -0.82
N VAL A 608 33.97 26.79 0.05
CA VAL A 608 32.63 27.34 0.23
C VAL A 608 32.76 28.85 0.16
N LYS A 609 32.05 29.48 -0.77
CA LYS A 609 32.06 30.93 -0.96
C LYS A 609 30.62 31.46 -0.98
N CYS A 610 30.37 32.47 -0.17
CA CYS A 610 29.09 33.19 -0.10
C CYS A 610 29.45 34.58 0.41
N ASP A 611 29.58 35.56 -0.47
CA ASP A 611 30.03 36.92 -0.14
C ASP A 611 29.52 37.89 -1.21
N SER A 612 29.93 39.16 -1.13
CA SER A 612 29.55 40.18 -2.12
C SER A 612 30.08 39.91 -3.54
N GLU A 613 31.02 38.98 -3.73
CA GLU A 613 31.47 38.55 -5.05
C GLU A 613 30.58 37.45 -5.64
N THR A 614 29.87 36.68 -4.79
CA THR A 614 28.89 35.69 -5.24
C THR A 614 27.47 36.24 -5.28
N THR A 615 27.13 37.17 -4.38
CA THR A 615 25.80 37.78 -4.24
C THR A 615 25.91 39.29 -4.47
N THR A 616 25.47 39.73 -5.65
CA THR A 616 25.53 41.16 -6.05
C THR A 616 24.44 41.98 -5.38
N GLN A 617 24.53 43.32 -5.44
CA GLN A 617 23.46 44.17 -4.89
C GLN A 617 22.11 43.94 -5.59
N ASP A 618 22.11 43.60 -6.88
CA ASP A 618 20.88 43.26 -7.60
C ASP A 618 20.28 41.94 -7.10
N ASP A 619 21.11 40.93 -6.79
CA ASP A 619 20.67 39.69 -6.14
C ASP A 619 20.04 39.98 -4.78
N ILE A 620 20.67 40.83 -3.96
CA ILE A 620 20.15 41.24 -2.65
C ILE A 620 18.78 41.91 -2.80
N ASN A 621 18.64 42.83 -3.76
CA ASN A 621 17.37 43.51 -4.04
C ASN A 621 16.26 42.55 -4.50
N LEU A 622 16.64 41.42 -5.11
CA LEU A 622 15.74 40.34 -5.51
C LEU A 622 15.54 39.26 -4.43
N GLY A 623 16.19 39.39 -3.27
CA GLY A 623 16.14 38.40 -2.19
C GLY A 623 16.91 37.10 -2.50
N ILE A 624 17.86 37.13 -3.44
CA ILE A 624 18.66 35.98 -3.87
C ILE A 624 19.96 35.94 -3.07
N VAL A 625 20.32 34.77 -2.55
CA VAL A 625 21.63 34.48 -1.93
C VAL A 625 22.32 33.40 -2.75
N ASN A 626 23.54 33.68 -3.19
CA ASN A 626 24.31 32.77 -4.03
C ASN A 626 25.47 32.15 -3.24
N VAL A 627 25.41 30.83 -3.04
CA VAL A 627 26.48 30.05 -2.41
C VAL A 627 27.18 29.18 -3.46
N LEU A 628 28.48 29.35 -3.61
CA LEU A 628 29.32 28.52 -4.45
C LEU A 628 30.04 27.48 -3.60
N VAL A 629 29.87 26.21 -3.94
CA VAL A 629 30.56 25.08 -3.29
C VAL A 629 31.31 24.30 -4.34
N GLY A 630 32.63 24.24 -4.21
CA GLY A 630 33.50 23.42 -5.06
C GLY A 630 34.12 22.28 -4.26
N PHE A 631 34.38 21.15 -4.91
CA PHE A 631 35.03 19.99 -4.31
C PHE A 631 35.95 19.27 -5.29
N ALA A 632 36.99 18.61 -4.78
CA ALA A 632 37.94 17.82 -5.54
C ALA A 632 37.51 16.33 -5.50
N PRO A 633 36.90 15.79 -6.57
CA PRO A 633 36.36 14.44 -6.56
C PRO A 633 37.45 13.37 -6.53
N LEU A 634 37.16 12.24 -5.87
CA LEU A 634 37.98 11.03 -5.98
C LEU A 634 37.72 10.35 -7.33
N LYS A 635 38.50 10.73 -8.35
CA LYS A 635 38.49 10.01 -9.63
C LYS A 635 39.19 8.65 -9.48
N PRO A 636 38.61 7.54 -9.95
CA PRO A 636 39.34 6.29 -10.12
C PRO A 636 40.60 6.53 -10.95
N ALA A 637 41.74 5.98 -10.52
CA ALA A 637 42.98 6.07 -11.27
C ALA A 637 42.83 5.27 -12.58
N GLU A 638 42.69 5.94 -13.72
CA GLU A 638 42.74 5.26 -15.03
C GLU A 638 44.22 5.10 -15.45
N PHE A 639 44.69 3.85 -15.33
CA PHE A 639 45.95 3.23 -15.77
C PHE A 639 47.28 4.00 -15.59
N VAL A 640 48.13 3.47 -14.70
CA VAL A 640 49.59 3.49 -14.90
C VAL A 640 49.94 2.24 -15.72
N VAL A 641 50.18 2.39 -17.03
CA VAL A 641 50.73 1.30 -17.84
C VAL A 641 52.21 1.14 -17.48
N VAL A 642 52.53 0.12 -16.68
CA VAL A 642 53.92 -0.30 -16.48
C VAL A 642 54.32 -1.21 -17.64
N LYS A 643 55.03 -0.66 -18.62
CA LYS A 643 55.70 -1.45 -19.66
C LYS A 643 56.96 -2.06 -19.06
N ILE A 644 56.91 -3.34 -18.68
CA ILE A 644 58.11 -4.10 -18.32
C ILE A 644 58.73 -4.60 -19.63
N SER A 645 59.95 -4.19 -19.92
CA SER A 645 60.76 -4.70 -21.03
C SER A 645 62.06 -5.25 -20.47
N GLN A 646 62.27 -6.56 -20.64
CA GLN A 646 63.49 -7.25 -20.23
C GLN A 646 64.37 -7.48 -21.45
N LYS A 647 65.61 -6.98 -21.42
CA LYS A 647 66.63 -7.25 -22.44
C LYS A 647 67.23 -8.62 -22.16
N ALA A 648 66.98 -9.61 -23.02
CA ALA A 648 67.74 -10.86 -23.02
C ALA A 648 69.16 -10.56 -23.55
N GLY A 649 70.17 -11.05 -22.86
CA GLY A 649 71.57 -10.67 -23.03
C GLY A 649 72.13 -10.93 -24.43
N GLN A 650 72.98 -10.02 -24.90
CA GLN A 650 73.97 -10.31 -25.92
C GLN A 650 75.13 -11.05 -25.27
N SER A 651 75.38 -12.28 -25.71
CA SER A 651 76.67 -12.93 -25.54
C SER A 651 77.59 -12.44 -26.66
N SER A 652 78.80 -12.04 -26.26
CA SER A 652 79.91 -11.52 -27.08
C SER A 652 80.29 -12.40 -28.26
#